data_AF-B1VER3-F1
#
_entry.id   AF-B1VER3-F1
#
_cell.length_a   1.000
_cell.length_b   1.000
_cell.length_c   1.000
_cell.angle_alpha   90.00
_cell.angle_beta   90.00
_cell.angle_gamma   90.00
#
_symmetry.space_group_name_H-M   'P 1'
#
loop_
_entity.id
_entity.type
_entity.pdbx_description
1 polymer ?
#
loop_
_entity_poly.entity_id
_entity_poly.type
_entity_poly.pdbx_seq_one_letter_code
_entity_poly.pdbx_strand_id
1 'polypeptide(L)'
;MAQPADHRTAHKARAQQVTGAVVVAGVVALGASSCSSSEQVMPPTAAHFTQASHADGGHLKHPNTNEGHANTAGTRSGMQQDAGLNVVTTTPILGDIVSNVLGYEGRVTSLIPAGADPHTFEPTLRAVRNVANADAIFTNGLLLEPQAITEMVNNSSPETTPVVPVGEEFVANKGLARRLVENQALDSVWLGLRTRNVENVKDPVRFHVTDVEGPGRAAAFITGTFGTPEIFFSSHDGLDDKDAAELPAGAHTHMSWAFSEPGVYKIHLRAGAGAQRVEDVLTVAVGVPATSPELAGSTIVDRGHQDVTLDGAANALRITGDAGNLPLDEAVIEVPTRVLNNVPANRDYRFLGKPDEETYLLPQAVLGKHIHGELDPHIWHDAGLMKNVVEGIRDQLIQIDPAHQQAYTDNARAYLAELTDLDQDVRGAIATIPASQRKLVTAHDSFGYLSQAYGLDSAGFITPNPNVEPSTRQLVRLSRTLENHKVPAVFVEPSLAGTAPDLIRIAEGLDIDVCTLNGDTLAPAEKRYVGTMRANAQQLTDCLGGGGAEDNGDNQVASPQIEMTANTFGDEESALKQTVTDDEDVAAPGTASTAERGHYDLGIQWTPEGELGMKLRDDSAAKPIWRDTEDVVFDVSDASQLTLPADSGDAYSFTGAKAGDKVWVLPQTESPDAPWLGWNTQSPQLNEQFKDGMNLRLLGHQGPGDLSLFLQNGTFEEPQVLWSTAGEDAGKRGGKNEIYVDMNTHVHANWVFTEPGVHKVAVAATGIDVDGKEHSTVHVLKFAVGTNPDEAHAASWDGELPSVEGMGETEADQDGDSSTAPLIIAAAVAVVVVVAGGFGIARSRKSKKEAGW
;
A
#
# COMPACT_ATOMS: atom_id res chain seq x y z
N MET A 1 -3.52 55.00 51.20
CA MET A 1 -3.10 54.02 52.22
C MET A 1 -2.95 52.67 51.53
N ALA A 2 -1.91 51.86 51.68
CA ALA A 2 -0.52 52.12 52.10
C ALA A 2 0.36 50.95 51.60
N GLN A 3 1.65 51.20 51.33
CA GLN A 3 2.69 50.21 51.01
C GLN A 3 3.51 49.88 52.31
N PRO A 4 4.69 49.20 52.27
CA PRO A 4 4.98 47.80 51.88
C PRO A 4 5.94 47.08 52.89
N ALA A 5 6.39 45.85 52.57
CA ALA A 5 7.72 45.26 52.92
C ALA A 5 7.91 43.97 52.07
N ASP A 6 9.05 43.56 51.46
CA ASP A 6 10.51 43.86 51.50
C ASP A 6 11.40 42.97 52.41
N HIS A 7 12.69 42.88 52.04
CA HIS A 7 13.78 41.96 52.41
C HIS A 7 13.79 40.62 51.63
N ARG A 8 14.77 40.25 50.78
CA ARG A 8 16.24 40.45 50.62
C ARG A 8 17.16 39.60 51.51
N THR A 9 18.05 38.83 50.85
CA THR A 9 19.50 38.53 51.09
C THR A 9 19.85 37.05 50.92
N ALA A 10 21.11 36.62 50.66
CA ALA A 10 22.21 37.15 49.82
C ALA A 10 23.38 36.13 49.72
N HIS A 11 24.08 36.11 48.58
CA HIS A 11 25.48 35.66 48.36
C HIS A 11 26.10 34.50 49.18
N LYS A 12 26.63 33.48 48.48
CA LYS A 12 28.08 33.41 48.13
C LYS A 12 28.43 32.28 47.17
N ALA A 13 29.56 32.43 46.47
CA ALA A 13 30.15 31.44 45.59
C ALA A 13 31.54 31.01 46.09
N ARG A 14 32.03 29.85 45.62
CA ARG A 14 33.47 29.55 45.53
C ARG A 14 33.74 28.54 44.44
N ALA A 15 34.88 28.69 43.75
CA ALA A 15 35.37 27.79 42.73
C ALA A 15 36.70 27.15 43.15
N GLN A 16 37.09 26.04 42.53
CA GLN A 16 38.47 25.56 42.55
C GLN A 16 38.78 24.69 41.32
N GLN A 17 39.91 24.98 40.67
CA GLN A 17 40.50 24.13 39.62
C GLN A 17 41.45 23.11 40.25
N VAL A 18 41.60 21.93 39.63
CA VAL A 18 42.85 21.16 39.68
C VAL A 18 43.16 20.62 38.28
N THR A 19 44.42 20.74 37.85
CA THR A 19 44.96 20.23 36.58
C THR A 19 45.57 18.83 36.74
N GLY A 20 45.47 17.99 35.72
CA GLY A 20 46.28 16.76 35.63
C GLY A 20 46.41 16.27 34.19
N ALA A 21 47.64 16.14 33.69
CA ALA A 21 47.96 15.57 32.38
C ALA A 21 49.16 14.63 32.53
N VAL A 22 49.13 13.48 31.83
CA VAL A 22 50.24 12.52 31.76
C VAL A 22 50.34 11.99 30.33
N VAL A 23 51.57 11.86 29.83
CA VAL A 23 51.91 11.31 28.51
C VAL A 23 52.92 10.17 28.70
N VAL A 24 52.68 9.01 28.08
CA VAL A 24 53.67 7.93 27.89
C VAL A 24 53.43 7.29 26.52
N ALA A 25 54.50 6.81 25.86
CA ALA A 25 54.45 6.13 24.56
C ALA A 25 55.42 4.93 24.47
N GLY A 26 55.17 4.02 23.53
CA GLY A 26 55.94 2.79 23.23
C GLY A 26 55.00 1.81 22.50
N VAL A 27 55.17 1.34 21.25
CA VAL A 27 56.30 1.11 20.31
C VAL A 27 57.06 -0.22 20.58
N VAL A 28 57.33 -0.98 19.48
CA VAL A 28 58.12 -2.24 19.35
C VAL A 28 57.37 -3.55 19.70
N ALA A 29 57.43 -4.68 18.96
CA ALA A 29 57.72 -4.97 17.53
C ALA A 29 57.45 -6.47 17.16
N LEU A 30 57.34 -6.76 15.85
CA LEU A 30 57.79 -7.95 15.08
C LEU A 30 57.51 -9.40 15.57
N GLY A 31 56.89 -10.19 14.67
CA GLY A 31 56.92 -11.67 14.60
C GLY A 31 56.62 -12.13 13.15
N ALA A 32 57.15 -13.27 12.69
CA ALA A 32 57.20 -13.60 11.26
C ALA A 32 57.16 -15.11 10.90
N SER A 33 57.10 -15.39 9.59
CA SER A 33 57.51 -16.63 8.87
C SER A 33 56.47 -17.73 8.58
N SER A 34 55.86 -17.61 7.39
CA SER A 34 55.87 -18.60 6.29
C SER A 34 56.01 -20.12 6.54
N CYS A 35 55.14 -20.90 5.88
CA CYS A 35 55.53 -22.09 5.11
C CYS A 35 54.51 -22.39 3.99
N SER A 36 54.90 -23.23 3.03
CA SER A 36 54.15 -23.52 1.80
C SER A 36 53.92 -25.02 1.58
N SER A 37 52.78 -25.37 0.98
CA SER A 37 52.58 -26.63 0.25
C SER A 37 51.74 -26.37 -1.00
N SER A 38 51.96 -27.16 -2.04
CA SER A 38 51.27 -27.09 -3.34
C SER A 38 50.66 -28.43 -3.68
N GLU A 39 49.57 -28.46 -4.45
CA GLU A 39 49.43 -29.46 -5.52
C GLU A 39 48.45 -29.00 -6.62
N GLN A 40 48.57 -29.60 -7.81
CA GLN A 40 47.79 -29.26 -9.01
C GLN A 40 47.11 -30.51 -9.56
N VAL A 41 45.88 -30.37 -10.08
CA VAL A 41 45.34 -31.25 -11.13
C VAL A 41 44.49 -30.42 -12.10
N MET A 42 44.58 -30.73 -13.40
CA MET A 42 43.63 -30.29 -14.44
C MET A 42 43.18 -31.49 -15.29
N PRO A 43 42.02 -31.41 -15.98
CA PRO A 43 41.42 -32.48 -16.80
C PRO A 43 41.89 -32.33 -18.27
N PRO A 44 41.18 -32.80 -19.34
CA PRO A 44 40.10 -33.79 -19.49
C PRO A 44 40.42 -34.86 -20.57
N THR A 45 39.44 -35.68 -21.00
CA THR A 45 39.14 -35.96 -22.44
C THR A 45 37.90 -36.86 -22.63
N ALA A 46 37.32 -36.84 -23.84
CA ALA A 46 36.17 -37.65 -24.27
C ALA A 46 36.49 -38.47 -25.54
N ALA A 47 35.60 -39.39 -25.94
CA ALA A 47 35.71 -40.15 -27.19
C ALA A 47 34.33 -40.47 -27.82
N HIS A 48 34.26 -40.45 -29.15
CA HIS A 48 33.04 -40.69 -29.96
C HIS A 48 32.75 -42.18 -30.19
N PHE A 49 31.56 -42.49 -30.72
CA PHE A 49 31.47 -43.29 -31.97
C PHE A 49 30.19 -43.01 -32.79
N THR A 50 30.35 -42.73 -34.09
CA THR A 50 29.32 -42.79 -35.15
C THR A 50 29.72 -43.93 -36.13
N GLN A 51 29.01 -44.40 -37.16
CA GLN A 51 28.17 -43.74 -38.18
C GLN A 51 27.52 -44.83 -39.09
N ALA A 52 27.02 -44.42 -40.27
CA ALA A 52 26.51 -45.19 -41.44
C ALA A 52 25.02 -45.58 -41.39
N SER A 53 24.09 -45.13 -42.26
CA SER A 53 24.06 -44.61 -43.65
C SER A 53 23.85 -45.64 -44.77
N HIS A 54 22.96 -45.31 -45.73
CA HIS A 54 23.02 -45.51 -47.20
C HIS A 54 21.80 -44.83 -47.87
N ALA A 55 21.77 -44.69 -49.21
CA ALA A 55 20.90 -43.74 -49.93
C ALA A 55 20.31 -44.28 -51.28
N ASP A 56 19.86 -43.37 -52.16
CA ASP A 56 19.13 -43.52 -53.44
C ASP A 56 17.64 -43.99 -53.34
N GLY A 57 16.72 -43.55 -54.22
CA GLY A 57 16.80 -42.53 -55.27
C GLY A 57 15.74 -42.73 -56.38
N GLY A 58 15.05 -41.67 -56.85
CA GLY A 58 14.05 -41.78 -57.93
C GLY A 58 13.19 -40.53 -58.21
N HIS A 59 12.61 -40.40 -59.40
CA HIS A 59 12.03 -39.14 -59.93
C HIS A 59 10.61 -39.27 -60.54
N LEU A 60 9.78 -38.24 -60.27
CA LEU A 60 8.79 -37.59 -61.15
C LEU A 60 7.41 -38.22 -61.54
N LYS A 61 6.39 -37.34 -61.40
CA LYS A 61 5.12 -37.16 -62.15
C LYS A 61 3.80 -37.88 -61.77
N HIS A 62 2.80 -37.02 -61.55
CA HIS A 62 1.33 -37.18 -61.59
C HIS A 62 0.79 -37.79 -62.91
N PRO A 63 -0.51 -38.21 -63.06
CA PRO A 63 -1.69 -37.69 -62.31
C PRO A 63 -2.88 -38.63 -61.96
N ASN A 64 -3.82 -38.03 -61.20
CA ASN A 64 -5.28 -38.24 -61.13
C ASN A 64 -5.92 -39.56 -60.63
N THR A 65 -6.66 -39.40 -59.52
CA THR A 65 -8.04 -39.88 -59.26
C THR A 65 -8.46 -41.32 -59.63
N ASN A 66 -8.77 -42.12 -58.61
CA ASN A 66 -10.13 -42.66 -58.48
C ASN A 66 -10.46 -43.08 -57.03
N GLU A 67 -11.75 -43.28 -56.72
CA GLU A 67 -12.23 -43.81 -55.43
C GLU A 67 -12.06 -45.34 -55.33
N GLY A 68 -12.04 -45.90 -54.11
CA GLY A 68 -12.34 -47.33 -53.92
C GLY A 68 -11.77 -48.04 -52.69
N HIS A 69 -12.70 -48.48 -51.82
CA HIS A 69 -12.58 -49.59 -50.85
C HIS A 69 -11.81 -49.41 -49.53
N ALA A 70 -12.44 -49.95 -48.48
CA ALA A 70 -11.79 -50.35 -47.23
C ALA A 70 -11.45 -51.85 -47.28
N ASN A 71 -10.27 -52.25 -46.77
CA ASN A 71 -10.25 -52.95 -45.46
C ASN A 71 -8.84 -53.08 -44.85
N THR A 72 -8.77 -52.84 -43.54
CA THR A 72 -7.86 -53.42 -42.51
C THR A 72 -6.36 -53.68 -42.76
N ALA A 73 -5.60 -53.40 -41.69
CA ALA A 73 -4.25 -53.88 -41.36
C ALA A 73 -3.05 -53.23 -42.10
N GLY A 74 -2.32 -52.39 -41.37
CA GLY A 74 -1.11 -51.70 -41.82
C GLY A 74 -0.90 -50.45 -40.98
N THR A 75 0.04 -50.49 -40.04
CA THR A 75 0.40 -49.43 -39.09
C THR A 75 0.40 -48.03 -39.70
N ARG A 76 -0.56 -47.18 -39.30
CA ARG A 76 -0.32 -45.73 -39.30
C ARG A 76 0.67 -45.43 -38.17
N SER A 77 1.92 -45.17 -38.52
CA SER A 77 2.73 -44.30 -37.66
C SER A 77 1.99 -42.96 -37.58
N GLY A 78 1.81 -42.43 -36.37
CA GLY A 78 1.16 -41.13 -36.23
C GLY A 78 2.00 -40.06 -36.92
N MET A 79 1.35 -39.19 -37.69
CA MET A 79 1.78 -37.79 -37.69
C MET A 79 1.41 -37.28 -36.31
N GLN A 80 2.37 -37.30 -35.40
CA GLN A 80 2.29 -36.53 -34.17
C GLN A 80 2.26 -35.07 -34.62
N GLN A 81 1.20 -34.35 -34.26
CA GLN A 81 1.22 -32.89 -34.39
C GLN A 81 2.25 -32.42 -33.36
N ASP A 82 3.26 -31.66 -33.80
CA ASP A 82 4.10 -30.94 -32.86
C ASP A 82 3.19 -30.00 -32.06
N ALA A 83 3.21 -30.15 -30.74
CA ALA A 83 2.36 -29.41 -29.84
C ALA A 83 3.04 -28.08 -29.54
N GLY A 84 2.64 -27.03 -30.27
CA GLY A 84 3.08 -25.66 -30.00
C GLY A 84 2.71 -25.20 -28.59
N LEU A 85 3.51 -24.27 -28.05
CA LEU A 85 3.53 -23.85 -26.64
C LEU A 85 2.13 -23.64 -26.04
N ASN A 86 1.83 -24.32 -24.94
CA ASN A 86 0.69 -24.05 -24.10
C ASN A 86 1.01 -22.94 -23.10
N VAL A 87 0.78 -21.70 -23.51
CA VAL A 87 1.01 -20.52 -22.65
C VAL A 87 -0.24 -20.24 -21.82
N VAL A 88 -0.04 -19.88 -20.55
CA VAL A 88 -1.09 -19.46 -19.62
C VAL A 88 -0.91 -17.99 -19.28
N THR A 89 -2.02 -17.27 -19.11
CA THR A 89 -2.02 -15.90 -18.56
C THR A 89 -2.99 -15.81 -17.39
N THR A 90 -2.74 -14.95 -16.42
CA THR A 90 -3.73 -14.65 -15.37
C THR A 90 -4.92 -13.92 -15.96
N THR A 91 -4.69 -12.71 -16.48
CA THR A 91 -5.74 -11.83 -17.02
C THR A 91 -5.99 -12.06 -18.51
N PRO A 92 -7.21 -11.72 -19.00
CA PRO A 92 -7.52 -11.80 -20.43
C PRO A 92 -6.82 -10.71 -21.26
N ILE A 93 -6.44 -9.59 -20.64
CA ILE A 93 -5.67 -8.50 -21.28
C ILE A 93 -4.28 -9.01 -21.67
N LEU A 94 -3.57 -9.65 -20.73
CA LEU A 94 -2.33 -10.36 -21.02
C LEU A 94 -2.58 -11.51 -22.01
N GLY A 95 -3.74 -12.17 -21.94
CA GLY A 95 -4.15 -13.21 -22.88
C GLY A 95 -4.11 -12.78 -24.35
N ASP A 96 -4.67 -11.62 -24.70
CA ASP A 96 -4.57 -11.06 -26.06
C ASP A 96 -3.15 -10.58 -26.38
N ILE A 97 -2.50 -9.85 -25.47
CA ILE A 97 -1.13 -9.34 -25.69
C ILE A 97 -0.15 -10.48 -25.99
N VAL A 98 -0.14 -11.53 -25.16
CA VAL A 98 0.66 -12.75 -25.38
C VAL A 98 0.24 -13.46 -26.67
N SER A 99 -1.04 -13.49 -27.03
CA SER A 99 -1.51 -14.10 -28.29
C SER A 99 -0.97 -13.37 -29.53
N ASN A 100 -0.89 -12.04 -29.51
CA ASN A 100 -0.32 -11.24 -30.60
C ASN A 100 1.19 -11.44 -30.75
N VAL A 101 1.88 -11.76 -29.67
CA VAL A 101 3.31 -12.10 -29.70
C VAL A 101 3.49 -13.56 -30.17
N LEU A 102 2.85 -14.53 -29.51
CA LEU A 102 2.98 -15.98 -29.75
C LEU A 102 2.50 -16.44 -31.14
N GLY A 103 1.45 -15.84 -31.69
CA GLY A 103 0.96 -16.16 -33.03
C GLY A 103 0.48 -17.61 -33.20
N TYR A 104 1.04 -18.32 -34.18
CA TYR A 104 0.63 -19.70 -34.53
C TYR A 104 1.46 -20.81 -33.86
N GLU A 105 2.58 -20.49 -33.21
CA GLU A 105 3.49 -21.49 -32.64
C GLU A 105 3.02 -22.02 -31.27
N GLY A 106 1.80 -21.65 -30.84
CA GLY A 106 1.23 -22.09 -29.59
C GLY A 106 -0.24 -21.71 -29.39
N ARG A 107 -0.69 -21.79 -28.14
CA ARG A 107 -2.05 -21.52 -27.68
C ARG A 107 -2.01 -20.83 -26.32
N VAL A 108 -2.67 -19.68 -26.20
CA VAL A 108 -2.81 -18.95 -24.93
C VAL A 108 -4.08 -19.36 -24.20
N THR A 109 -4.03 -19.46 -22.87
CA THR A 109 -5.20 -19.74 -22.01
C THR A 109 -5.20 -18.81 -20.79
N SER A 110 -6.12 -17.85 -20.78
CA SER A 110 -6.39 -17.02 -19.60
C SER A 110 -7.01 -17.84 -18.47
N LEU A 111 -6.59 -17.57 -17.22
CA LEU A 111 -7.14 -18.18 -16.01
C LEU A 111 -8.41 -17.44 -15.56
N ILE A 112 -8.35 -16.11 -15.51
CA ILE A 112 -9.46 -15.21 -15.25
C ILE A 112 -10.26 -15.04 -16.55
N PRO A 113 -11.58 -15.22 -16.57
CA PRO A 113 -12.39 -15.03 -17.77
C PRO A 113 -12.65 -13.54 -18.07
N ALA A 114 -12.80 -13.21 -19.36
CA ALA A 114 -13.21 -11.88 -19.81
C ALA A 114 -14.53 -11.44 -19.15
N GLY A 115 -14.52 -10.27 -18.51
CA GLY A 115 -15.65 -9.73 -17.74
C GLY A 115 -15.65 -10.05 -16.23
N ALA A 116 -14.70 -10.85 -15.73
CA ALA A 116 -14.46 -10.98 -14.29
C ALA A 116 -13.42 -9.98 -13.77
N ASP A 117 -13.60 -9.54 -12.53
CA ASP A 117 -12.64 -8.76 -11.73
C ASP A 117 -11.38 -9.61 -11.46
N PRO A 118 -10.16 -9.13 -11.79
CA PRO A 118 -8.95 -9.86 -11.43
C PRO A 118 -8.67 -9.83 -9.93
N HIS A 119 -9.02 -8.77 -9.19
CA HIS A 119 -8.61 -8.54 -7.80
C HIS A 119 -9.24 -9.51 -6.78
N THR A 120 -10.31 -10.21 -7.14
CA THR A 120 -11.01 -11.18 -6.26
C THR A 120 -11.31 -12.53 -6.91
N PHE A 121 -10.75 -12.83 -8.08
CA PHE A 121 -11.08 -14.08 -8.79
C PHE A 121 -10.54 -15.33 -8.08
N GLU A 122 -11.43 -16.20 -7.59
CA GLU A 122 -11.04 -17.48 -6.98
C GLU A 122 -10.53 -18.50 -8.02
N PRO A 123 -9.43 -19.23 -7.75
CA PRO A 123 -8.92 -20.27 -8.64
C PRO A 123 -9.89 -21.46 -8.76
N THR A 124 -10.10 -21.93 -10.00
CA THR A 124 -10.90 -23.15 -10.25
C THR A 124 -10.01 -24.39 -10.40
N LEU A 125 -10.56 -25.59 -10.17
CA LEU A 125 -9.88 -26.87 -10.50
C LEU A 125 -9.49 -27.01 -11.98
N ARG A 126 -10.00 -26.15 -12.87
CA ARG A 126 -9.56 -26.04 -14.26
C ARG A 126 -8.36 -25.11 -14.42
N ALA A 127 -8.28 -24.03 -13.64
CA ALA A 127 -7.12 -23.14 -13.57
C ALA A 127 -5.86 -23.94 -13.18
N VAL A 128 -5.93 -24.67 -12.07
CA VAL A 128 -4.89 -25.63 -11.59
C VAL A 128 -4.38 -26.51 -12.73
N ARG A 129 -5.29 -27.13 -13.49
CA ARG A 129 -4.92 -28.01 -14.61
C ARG A 129 -4.28 -27.24 -15.77
N ASN A 130 -4.75 -26.05 -16.09
CA ASN A 130 -4.17 -25.24 -17.16
C ASN A 130 -2.70 -24.90 -16.83
N VAL A 131 -2.44 -24.44 -15.59
CA VAL A 131 -1.11 -24.12 -15.08
C VAL A 131 -0.20 -25.35 -15.06
N ALA A 132 -0.67 -26.49 -14.51
CA ALA A 132 0.08 -27.74 -14.43
C ALA A 132 0.35 -28.44 -15.77
N ASN A 133 -0.03 -27.83 -16.90
CA ASN A 133 0.31 -28.29 -18.25
C ASN A 133 0.89 -27.13 -19.09
N ALA A 134 1.28 -26.00 -18.48
CA ALA A 134 1.78 -24.82 -19.18
C ALA A 134 3.27 -24.94 -19.49
N ASP A 135 3.67 -24.46 -20.67
CA ASP A 135 5.08 -24.31 -21.08
C ASP A 135 5.62 -22.91 -20.77
N ALA A 136 4.73 -21.93 -20.52
CA ALA A 136 5.03 -20.59 -20.03
C ALA A 136 3.82 -20.02 -19.28
N ILE A 137 4.04 -19.20 -18.25
CA ILE A 137 2.98 -18.50 -17.50
C ILE A 137 3.32 -17.02 -17.38
N PHE A 138 2.40 -16.13 -17.76
CA PHE A 138 2.53 -14.68 -17.55
C PHE A 138 1.47 -14.19 -16.55
N THR A 139 1.92 -13.57 -15.47
CA THR A 139 1.07 -12.87 -14.49
C THR A 139 1.21 -11.36 -14.70
N ASN A 140 0.27 -10.56 -14.19
CA ASN A 140 0.42 -9.12 -14.16
C ASN A 140 1.42 -8.71 -13.08
N GLY A 141 1.25 -9.25 -11.87
CA GLY A 141 2.02 -8.85 -10.71
C GLY A 141 1.64 -7.44 -10.24
N LEU A 142 2.55 -6.82 -9.49
CA LEU A 142 2.36 -5.59 -8.72
C LEU A 142 1.18 -5.68 -7.73
N LEU A 143 0.95 -6.91 -7.22
CA LEU A 143 -0.21 -7.31 -6.41
C LEU A 143 -1.58 -7.07 -7.09
N LEU A 144 -1.66 -7.18 -8.42
CA LEU A 144 -2.96 -7.23 -9.11
C LEU A 144 -3.75 -8.48 -8.74
N GLU A 145 -3.12 -9.64 -8.91
CA GLU A 145 -3.73 -10.93 -8.62
C GLU A 145 -3.97 -11.10 -7.12
N PRO A 146 -5.11 -11.68 -6.70
CA PRO A 146 -5.31 -12.07 -5.32
C PRO A 146 -4.34 -13.19 -5.00
N GLN A 147 -3.84 -13.20 -3.77
CA GLN A 147 -2.93 -14.20 -3.22
C GLN A 147 -3.25 -15.63 -3.71
N ALA A 148 -4.50 -16.09 -3.59
CA ALA A 148 -4.94 -17.42 -4.01
C ALA A 148 -4.70 -17.77 -5.50
N ILE A 149 -4.62 -16.79 -6.41
CA ILE A 149 -4.22 -17.00 -7.81
C ILE A 149 -2.70 -17.09 -7.94
N THR A 150 -1.97 -16.26 -7.19
CA THR A 150 -0.50 -16.31 -7.09
C THR A 150 -0.05 -17.66 -6.51
N GLU A 151 -0.61 -18.10 -5.37
CA GLU A 151 -0.50 -19.46 -4.81
C GLU A 151 -0.71 -20.52 -5.89
N MET A 152 -1.88 -20.50 -6.52
CA MET A 152 -2.30 -21.55 -7.45
C MET A 152 -1.41 -21.59 -8.70
N VAL A 153 -0.95 -20.44 -9.19
CA VAL A 153 0.04 -20.36 -10.27
C VAL A 153 1.36 -20.99 -9.83
N ASN A 154 1.92 -20.55 -8.71
CA ASN A 154 3.23 -21.01 -8.24
C ASN A 154 3.21 -22.51 -7.92
N ASN A 155 2.26 -22.95 -7.11
CA ASN A 155 2.22 -24.29 -6.52
C ASN A 155 1.64 -25.33 -7.49
N SER A 156 1.08 -24.91 -8.64
CA SER A 156 0.68 -25.80 -9.74
C SER A 156 1.63 -25.75 -10.94
N SER A 157 2.57 -24.81 -11.00
CA SER A 157 3.53 -24.70 -12.11
C SER A 157 4.61 -25.78 -12.02
N PRO A 158 4.99 -26.46 -13.12
CA PRO A 158 6.20 -27.27 -13.15
C PRO A 158 7.45 -26.41 -12.91
N GLU A 159 8.45 -26.90 -12.18
CA GLU A 159 9.73 -26.18 -11.91
C GLU A 159 10.42 -25.65 -13.19
N THR A 160 10.22 -26.32 -14.32
CA THR A 160 10.79 -25.95 -15.63
C THR A 160 9.99 -24.91 -16.40
N THR A 161 8.80 -24.55 -15.93
CA THR A 161 7.87 -23.61 -16.58
C THR A 161 8.05 -22.23 -15.96
N PRO A 162 8.56 -21.23 -16.69
CA PRO A 162 8.76 -19.90 -16.13
C PRO A 162 7.41 -19.21 -15.87
N VAL A 163 7.28 -18.66 -14.66
CA VAL A 163 6.25 -17.71 -14.26
C VAL A 163 6.86 -16.31 -14.34
N VAL A 164 6.25 -15.40 -15.10
CA VAL A 164 6.78 -14.04 -15.31
C VAL A 164 5.75 -12.97 -14.93
N PRO A 165 6.01 -12.20 -13.86
CA PRO A 165 5.20 -11.03 -13.49
C PRO A 165 5.60 -9.83 -14.34
N VAL A 166 4.75 -9.46 -15.31
CA VAL A 166 5.13 -8.50 -16.35
C VAL A 166 5.21 -7.05 -15.86
N GLY A 167 4.49 -6.71 -14.78
CA GLY A 167 4.56 -5.41 -14.14
C GLY A 167 5.91 -5.19 -13.46
N GLU A 168 6.33 -6.12 -12.60
CA GLU A 168 7.64 -6.12 -11.97
C GLU A 168 8.75 -6.08 -13.02
N GLU A 169 8.79 -7.09 -13.90
CA GLU A 169 9.94 -7.30 -14.79
C GLU A 169 10.06 -6.25 -15.90
N PHE A 170 8.93 -5.82 -16.49
CA PHE A 170 8.97 -4.97 -17.70
C PHE A 170 8.57 -3.52 -17.44
N VAL A 171 8.11 -3.18 -16.23
CA VAL A 171 7.66 -1.83 -15.87
C VAL A 171 8.39 -1.31 -14.62
N ALA A 172 8.31 -2.01 -13.48
CA ALA A 172 8.93 -1.58 -12.22
C ALA A 172 10.46 -1.64 -12.27
N ASN A 173 11.03 -2.75 -12.74
CA ASN A 173 12.47 -2.94 -12.92
C ASN A 173 13.09 -1.96 -13.95
N LYS A 174 12.25 -1.28 -14.76
CA LYS A 174 12.66 -0.20 -15.67
C LYS A 174 12.46 1.21 -15.07
N GLY A 175 11.94 1.35 -13.85
CA GLY A 175 11.59 2.63 -13.24
C GLY A 175 10.37 3.32 -13.88
N LEU A 176 9.51 2.56 -14.58
CA LEU A 176 8.36 3.09 -15.32
C LEU A 176 7.02 2.92 -14.58
N ALA A 177 7.00 2.20 -13.46
CA ALA A 177 5.78 1.98 -12.70
C ALA A 177 5.37 3.26 -11.95
N ARG A 178 4.10 3.67 -12.08
CA ARG A 178 3.48 4.68 -11.22
C ARG A 178 3.51 4.13 -9.79
N ARG A 179 3.80 4.97 -8.79
CA ARG A 179 3.62 4.57 -7.39
C ARG A 179 2.14 4.59 -7.02
N LEU A 180 1.65 3.58 -6.29
CA LEU A 180 0.39 3.74 -5.57
C LEU A 180 0.61 4.81 -4.50
N VAL A 181 -0.19 5.88 -4.55
CA VAL A 181 -0.38 6.76 -3.40
C VAL A 181 -1.38 6.06 -2.49
N GLU A 182 -0.89 5.05 -1.77
CA GLU A 182 -1.68 4.40 -0.73
C GLU A 182 -2.11 5.44 0.31
N ASN A 183 -3.30 5.24 0.89
CA ASN A 183 -4.07 6.24 1.63
C ASN A 183 -4.71 7.32 0.72
N GLN A 184 -5.60 6.84 -0.15
CA GLN A 184 -6.62 7.60 -0.90
C GLN A 184 -7.68 8.33 -0.03
N ALA A 185 -7.30 8.71 1.19
CA ALA A 185 -7.76 9.98 1.73
C ALA A 185 -7.16 11.18 0.95
N LEU A 186 -6.08 10.98 0.18
CA LEU A 186 -5.13 12.03 -0.20
C LEU A 186 -4.58 11.97 -1.63
N ASP A 187 -5.42 12.32 -2.61
CA ASP A 187 -4.97 12.97 -3.86
C ASP A 187 -4.24 14.33 -3.61
N SER A 188 -4.03 14.75 -2.35
CA SER A 188 -3.57 16.08 -1.92
C SER A 188 -2.20 16.03 -1.25
N VAL A 189 -1.44 17.11 -1.39
CA VAL A 189 -0.12 17.32 -0.77
C VAL A 189 -0.04 16.82 0.68
N TRP A 190 0.95 15.98 0.97
CA TRP A 190 1.36 15.64 2.34
C TRP A 190 2.45 16.64 2.75
N LEU A 191 2.06 17.70 3.45
CA LEU A 191 2.94 18.84 3.72
C LEU A 191 3.76 18.65 5.00
N GLY A 192 5.05 18.33 4.84
CA GLY A 192 6.01 18.21 5.94
C GLY A 192 6.85 19.47 6.19
N LEU A 193 7.77 19.38 7.14
CA LEU A 193 8.90 20.30 7.33
C LEU A 193 10.21 19.52 7.24
N ARG A 194 11.29 20.13 6.77
CA ARG A 194 12.60 19.45 6.65
C ARG A 194 13.80 20.38 6.74
N THR A 195 14.94 19.83 7.16
CA THR A 195 16.24 20.48 7.05
C THR A 195 17.15 19.71 6.09
N ARG A 196 17.78 20.42 5.15
CA ARG A 196 18.67 19.84 4.13
C ARG A 196 19.96 20.64 4.06
N ASN A 197 21.12 19.99 3.94
CA ASN A 197 22.43 20.67 3.85
C ASN A 197 22.75 21.59 5.06
N VAL A 198 22.09 21.38 6.21
CA VAL A 198 22.27 22.15 7.44
C VAL A 198 23.33 21.44 8.30
N GLU A 199 24.61 21.75 8.08
CA GLU A 199 25.71 21.04 8.74
C GLU A 199 26.06 21.56 10.15
N ASN A 200 26.56 20.65 11.00
CA ASN A 200 27.35 20.94 12.21
C ASN A 200 26.69 21.85 13.28
N VAL A 201 25.36 21.95 13.28
CA VAL A 201 24.60 22.76 14.26
C VAL A 201 24.39 21.99 15.57
N LYS A 202 24.54 22.69 16.71
CA LYS A 202 24.28 22.13 18.05
C LYS A 202 22.87 22.34 18.58
N ASP A 203 22.23 23.38 18.10
CA ASP A 203 20.86 23.77 18.46
C ASP A 203 19.93 23.32 17.31
N PRO A 204 18.69 22.89 17.59
CA PRO A 204 17.76 22.48 16.53
C PRO A 204 17.40 23.65 15.60
N VAL A 205 16.97 23.32 14.39
CA VAL A 205 16.38 24.30 13.48
C VAL A 205 14.94 24.54 13.93
N ARG A 206 14.62 25.79 14.26
CA ARG A 206 13.25 26.18 14.60
C ARG A 206 12.57 26.79 13.37
N PHE A 207 11.42 26.23 12.99
CA PHE A 207 10.47 26.78 12.02
C PHE A 207 9.36 27.47 12.79
N HIS A 208 9.11 28.75 12.53
CA HIS A 208 8.19 29.58 13.31
C HIS A 208 7.24 30.31 12.38
N VAL A 209 5.93 30.19 12.62
CA VAL A 209 4.91 30.98 11.91
C VAL A 209 4.82 32.35 12.59
N THR A 210 5.09 33.43 11.84
CA THR A 210 5.14 34.79 12.39
C THR A 210 3.93 35.65 12.06
N ASP A 211 3.20 35.29 10.99
CA ASP A 211 1.92 35.90 10.62
C ASP A 211 1.13 34.94 9.69
N VAL A 212 -0.20 35.08 9.66
CA VAL A 212 -1.09 34.33 8.76
C VAL A 212 -2.12 35.31 8.16
N GLU A 213 -1.96 35.63 6.87
CA GLU A 213 -3.01 36.31 6.10
C GLU A 213 -3.95 35.27 5.49
N GLY A 214 -5.26 35.46 5.58
CA GLY A 214 -6.23 34.54 4.96
C GLY A 214 -7.70 34.87 5.26
N PRO A 215 -8.63 34.08 4.71
CA PRO A 215 -10.07 34.22 4.93
C PRO A 215 -10.53 33.77 6.33
N GLY A 216 -9.78 32.86 6.96
CA GLY A 216 -10.09 32.25 8.25
C GLY A 216 -8.83 31.89 9.03
N ARG A 217 -8.92 30.89 9.91
CA ARG A 217 -7.78 30.39 10.69
C ARG A 217 -7.01 29.32 9.90
N ALA A 218 -5.72 29.22 10.19
CA ALA A 218 -4.84 28.09 9.88
C ALA A 218 -4.16 27.57 11.17
N ALA A 219 -3.85 26.27 11.20
CA ALA A 219 -3.06 25.62 12.24
C ALA A 219 -2.29 24.43 11.65
N ALA A 220 -1.20 24.01 12.29
CA ALA A 220 -0.57 22.72 12.02
C ALA A 220 -0.25 21.97 13.31
N PHE A 221 -0.39 20.64 13.27
CA PHE A 221 -0.28 19.75 14.42
C PHE A 221 0.07 18.32 13.98
N ILE A 222 0.66 17.53 14.87
CA ILE A 222 0.73 16.06 14.73
C ILE A 222 -0.26 15.40 15.68
N THR A 223 -0.70 14.20 15.30
CA THR A 223 -1.57 13.35 16.12
C THR A 223 -0.69 12.35 16.86
N GLY A 224 -0.69 12.38 18.19
CA GLY A 224 0.01 11.39 19.03
C GLY A 224 -0.77 10.09 19.21
N THR A 225 -0.13 9.08 19.84
CA THR A 225 -0.64 7.69 19.99
C THR A 225 -2.14 7.56 20.37
N PHE A 226 -2.67 8.41 21.24
CA PHE A 226 -4.09 8.34 21.64
C PHE A 226 -4.98 9.41 20.98
N GLY A 227 -4.67 9.82 19.74
CA GLY A 227 -5.46 10.80 19.01
C GLY A 227 -5.36 12.22 19.59
N THR A 228 -4.34 12.48 20.41
CA THR A 228 -4.11 13.78 21.05
C THR A 228 -3.31 14.69 20.11
N PRO A 229 -3.80 15.89 19.74
CA PRO A 229 -3.06 16.81 18.88
C PRO A 229 -1.93 17.53 19.64
N GLU A 230 -0.69 17.40 19.16
CA GLU A 230 0.42 18.30 19.51
C GLU A 230 0.48 19.43 18.49
N ILE A 231 0.21 20.65 18.93
CA ILE A 231 0.02 21.83 18.07
C ILE A 231 1.38 22.52 17.86
N PHE A 232 1.83 22.61 16.60
CA PHE A 232 3.03 23.38 16.23
C PHE A 232 2.72 24.86 16.02
N PHE A 233 1.56 25.21 15.47
CA PHE A 233 1.06 26.59 15.48
C PHE A 233 -0.47 26.65 15.41
N SER A 234 -1.04 27.73 15.95
CA SER A 234 -2.47 28.00 16.00
C SER A 234 -2.77 29.49 15.86
N SER A 235 -3.32 29.89 14.72
CA SER A 235 -3.86 31.25 14.56
C SER A 235 -5.19 31.49 15.33
N HIS A 236 -5.68 30.53 16.11
CA HIS A 236 -6.94 30.66 16.85
C HIS A 236 -6.82 31.59 18.07
N ASP A 237 -5.75 31.43 18.85
CA ASP A 237 -5.43 32.15 20.07
C ASP A 237 -4.44 33.31 19.85
N GLY A 238 -3.85 33.37 18.66
CA GLY A 238 -2.91 34.40 18.23
C GLY A 238 -1.46 33.94 18.35
N LEU A 239 -0.63 34.33 17.39
CA LEU A 239 0.73 33.81 17.22
C LEU A 239 1.71 34.43 18.22
N ASP A 240 2.48 33.60 18.95
CA ASP A 240 3.60 34.02 19.80
C ASP A 240 4.85 33.12 19.64
N ASP A 241 5.88 33.30 20.49
CA ASP A 241 7.16 32.55 20.43
C ASP A 241 7.02 31.00 20.56
N LYS A 242 5.80 30.48 20.83
CA LYS A 242 5.45 29.05 20.85
C LYS A 242 4.93 28.50 19.53
N ASP A 243 4.56 29.34 18.57
CA ASP A 243 4.03 28.94 17.25
C ASP A 243 5.16 28.48 16.32
N ALA A 244 5.85 27.42 16.75
CA ALA A 244 7.06 26.91 16.13
C ALA A 244 7.28 25.40 16.34
N ALA A 245 7.70 24.73 15.27
CA ALA A 245 8.24 23.37 15.30
C ALA A 245 9.78 23.39 15.39
N GLU A 246 10.38 22.40 16.06
CA GLU A 246 11.83 22.20 16.10
C GLU A 246 12.24 20.89 15.42
N LEU A 247 13.17 20.98 14.46
CA LEU A 247 13.69 19.84 13.72
C LEU A 247 15.21 19.70 13.92
N PRO A 248 15.73 18.47 14.10
CA PRO A 248 17.16 18.19 14.00
C PRO A 248 17.72 18.50 12.59
N ALA A 249 19.05 18.66 12.53
CA ALA A 249 19.78 18.79 11.28
C ALA A 249 19.73 17.48 10.46
N GLY A 250 19.31 17.55 9.20
CA GLY A 250 19.08 16.41 8.31
C GLY A 250 17.71 15.73 8.46
N ALA A 251 16.89 16.11 9.44
CA ALA A 251 15.58 15.52 9.68
C ALA A 251 14.47 16.10 8.80
N HIS A 252 13.39 15.33 8.67
CA HIS A 252 12.09 15.77 8.15
C HIS A 252 10.96 15.25 9.05
N THR A 253 9.78 15.84 8.97
CA THR A 253 8.59 15.37 9.70
C THR A 253 7.31 15.74 8.96
N HIS A 254 6.36 14.80 8.89
CA HIS A 254 5.01 15.03 8.36
C HIS A 254 4.11 15.60 9.45
N MET A 255 3.14 16.45 9.08
CA MET A 255 2.15 16.96 10.01
C MET A 255 0.81 17.24 9.32
N SER A 256 -0.24 17.33 10.13
CA SER A 256 -1.55 17.79 9.69
C SER A 256 -1.58 19.31 9.59
N TRP A 257 -2.16 19.85 8.52
CA TRP A 257 -2.44 21.28 8.33
C TRP A 257 -3.94 21.49 8.17
N ALA A 258 -4.51 22.34 9.01
CA ALA A 258 -5.94 22.58 9.08
C ALA A 258 -6.31 24.04 8.83
N PHE A 259 -7.34 24.27 8.01
CA PHE A 259 -7.81 25.61 7.61
C PHE A 259 -9.33 25.72 7.79
N SER A 260 -9.81 26.83 8.35
CA SER A 260 -11.23 26.95 8.73
C SER A 260 -12.17 27.57 7.68
N GLU A 261 -11.65 28.15 6.60
CA GLU A 261 -12.44 28.85 5.57
C GLU A 261 -11.77 28.69 4.19
N PRO A 262 -12.52 28.68 3.06
CA PRO A 262 -11.92 28.64 1.72
C PRO A 262 -11.37 30.00 1.27
N GLY A 263 -10.22 29.99 0.60
CA GLY A 263 -9.53 31.13 -0.01
C GLY A 263 -8.02 30.93 -0.07
N VAL A 264 -7.30 31.95 -0.51
CA VAL A 264 -5.83 31.96 -0.50
C VAL A 264 -5.32 32.39 0.87
N TYR A 265 -4.43 31.59 1.45
CA TYR A 265 -3.68 31.89 2.68
C TYR A 265 -2.22 32.19 2.35
N LYS A 266 -1.60 33.04 3.18
CA LYS A 266 -0.15 33.29 3.20
C LYS A 266 0.36 33.09 4.62
N ILE A 267 1.23 32.12 4.79
CA ILE A 267 1.83 31.75 6.07
C ILE A 267 3.27 32.26 6.06
N HIS A 268 3.53 33.30 6.84
CA HIS A 268 4.86 33.90 6.95
C HIS A 268 5.72 33.04 7.87
N LEU A 269 6.78 32.45 7.32
CA LEU A 269 7.63 31.48 7.98
C LEU A 269 9.03 32.05 8.22
N ARG A 270 9.52 31.88 9.45
CA ARG A 270 10.92 32.10 9.82
C ARG A 270 11.56 30.76 10.17
N ALA A 271 12.60 30.36 9.46
CA ALA A 271 13.35 29.14 9.73
C ALA A 271 14.84 29.43 10.01
N GLY A 272 15.46 28.67 10.90
CA GLY A 272 16.90 28.72 11.11
C GLY A 272 17.37 28.25 12.48
N ALA A 273 18.68 28.36 12.72
CA ALA A 273 19.32 28.00 13.97
C ALA A 273 20.42 29.01 14.35
N GLY A 274 20.51 29.32 15.64
CA GLY A 274 21.46 30.31 16.17
C GLY A 274 21.31 31.69 15.51
N ALA A 275 22.31 32.08 14.73
CA ALA A 275 22.36 33.36 14.01
C ALA A 275 21.92 33.27 12.54
N GLN A 276 21.76 32.07 11.97
CA GLN A 276 21.22 31.88 10.63
C GLN A 276 19.70 31.97 10.71
N ARG A 277 19.09 32.85 9.92
CA ARG A 277 17.63 33.00 9.80
C ARG A 277 17.27 33.29 8.35
N VAL A 278 16.29 32.56 7.86
CA VAL A 278 15.60 32.78 6.58
C VAL A 278 14.16 33.13 6.91
N GLU A 279 13.58 34.08 6.18
CA GLU A 279 12.18 34.49 6.27
C GLU A 279 11.59 34.44 4.86
N ASP A 280 10.44 33.77 4.71
CA ASP A 280 9.81 33.49 3.41
C ASP A 280 8.30 33.23 3.61
N VAL A 281 7.52 33.14 2.53
CA VAL A 281 6.04 33.05 2.59
C VAL A 281 5.51 31.82 1.85
N LEU A 282 4.98 30.87 2.61
CA LEU A 282 4.23 29.73 2.07
C LEU A 282 2.85 30.21 1.59
N THR A 283 2.54 30.03 0.31
CA THR A 283 1.21 30.32 -0.25
C THR A 283 0.38 29.05 -0.37
N VAL A 284 -0.85 29.08 0.14
CA VAL A 284 -1.76 27.92 0.17
C VAL A 284 -3.12 28.29 -0.42
N ALA A 285 -3.61 27.53 -1.39
CA ALA A 285 -4.92 27.70 -2.02
C ALA A 285 -5.93 26.71 -1.41
N VAL A 286 -6.79 27.17 -0.50
CA VAL A 286 -7.71 26.32 0.27
C VAL A 286 -9.12 26.37 -0.33
N GLY A 287 -9.64 25.26 -0.82
CA GLY A 287 -11.02 25.16 -1.35
C GLY A 287 -11.33 26.06 -2.55
N VAL A 288 -10.31 26.68 -3.17
CA VAL A 288 -10.40 27.57 -4.32
C VAL A 288 -9.40 27.12 -5.40
N PRO A 289 -9.70 27.26 -6.70
CA PRO A 289 -8.79 26.80 -7.74
C PRO A 289 -7.46 27.55 -7.70
N ALA A 290 -6.33 26.81 -7.62
CA ALA A 290 -4.99 27.40 -7.63
C ALA A 290 -4.64 28.11 -8.95
N THR A 291 -5.50 28.01 -9.98
CA THR A 291 -5.41 28.76 -11.25
C THR A 291 -6.03 30.18 -11.18
N SER A 292 -6.24 30.75 -9.99
CA SER A 292 -6.83 32.09 -9.88
C SER A 292 -5.86 33.18 -10.37
N PRO A 293 -6.34 34.37 -10.82
CA PRO A 293 -5.48 35.41 -11.39
C PRO A 293 -4.44 36.00 -10.43
N GLU A 294 -4.56 35.75 -9.11
CA GLU A 294 -3.58 36.19 -8.11
C GLU A 294 -2.42 35.20 -7.89
N LEU A 295 -2.57 33.96 -8.39
CA LEU A 295 -1.59 32.86 -8.32
C LEU A 295 -0.92 32.60 -9.70
N ALA A 296 -1.25 33.41 -10.70
CA ALA A 296 -0.86 33.21 -12.09
C ALA A 296 0.66 33.39 -12.32
N GLY A 297 1.37 32.25 -12.37
CA GLY A 297 2.81 32.19 -12.63
C GLY A 297 3.57 31.28 -11.65
N SER A 298 2.96 30.93 -10.52
CA SER A 298 3.51 29.97 -9.57
C SER A 298 3.39 28.53 -10.06
N THR A 299 4.26 27.65 -9.57
CA THR A 299 4.14 26.20 -9.73
C THR A 299 3.11 25.68 -8.73
N ILE A 300 2.00 25.15 -9.24
CA ILE A 300 0.98 24.51 -8.40
C ILE A 300 1.52 23.14 -7.97
N VAL A 301 1.44 22.87 -6.67
CA VAL A 301 1.79 21.62 -6.03
C VAL A 301 0.51 21.08 -5.40
N ASP A 302 -0.10 20.10 -6.05
CA ASP A 302 -1.43 19.59 -5.72
C ASP A 302 -1.40 18.22 -5.00
N ARG A 303 -0.35 17.41 -5.22
CA ARG A 303 -0.24 16.01 -4.77
C ARG A 303 1.16 15.63 -4.28
N GLY A 304 1.27 14.42 -3.72
CA GLY A 304 2.54 13.79 -3.31
C GLY A 304 3.09 14.29 -1.98
N HIS A 305 4.22 13.71 -1.55
CA HIS A 305 4.96 14.16 -0.38
C HIS A 305 5.79 15.40 -0.70
N GLN A 306 5.65 16.45 0.11
CA GLN A 306 6.32 17.73 -0.08
C GLN A 306 6.72 18.32 1.28
N ASP A 307 8.01 18.59 1.49
CA ASP A 307 8.52 19.28 2.67
C ASP A 307 8.66 20.80 2.42
N VAL A 308 8.29 21.63 3.41
CA VAL A 308 8.84 22.99 3.51
C VAL A 308 10.25 22.89 4.10
N THR A 309 11.24 23.03 3.24
CA THR A 309 12.63 22.73 3.53
C THR A 309 13.48 23.97 3.75
N LEU A 310 14.19 24.02 4.89
CA LEU A 310 15.36 24.88 5.03
C LEU A 310 16.56 24.20 4.36
N ASP A 311 16.97 24.72 3.20
CA ASP A 311 18.19 24.28 2.52
C ASP A 311 19.37 25.18 2.94
N GLY A 312 20.29 24.62 3.72
CA GLY A 312 21.48 25.30 4.24
C GLY A 312 22.52 25.65 3.18
N ALA A 313 22.54 24.97 2.03
CA ALA A 313 23.44 25.28 0.91
C ALA A 313 22.88 26.41 0.04
N ALA A 314 21.55 26.47 -0.14
CA ALA A 314 20.88 27.60 -0.77
C ALA A 314 20.74 28.81 0.17
N ASN A 315 20.74 28.58 1.50
CA ASN A 315 20.33 29.54 2.53
C ASN A 315 18.94 30.13 2.23
N ALA A 316 17.99 29.26 1.92
CA ALA A 316 16.64 29.61 1.49
C ALA A 316 15.60 28.60 2.02
N LEU A 317 14.33 29.01 2.05
CA LEU A 317 13.19 28.10 2.19
C LEU A 317 12.73 27.64 0.81
N ARG A 318 12.32 26.38 0.71
CA ARG A 318 12.02 25.67 -0.54
C ARG A 318 10.89 24.68 -0.34
N ILE A 319 10.18 24.31 -1.40
CA ILE A 319 9.39 23.07 -1.42
C ILE A 319 10.28 21.96 -1.99
N THR A 320 10.44 20.85 -1.27
CA THR A 320 11.19 19.68 -1.77
C THR A 320 10.41 18.40 -1.57
N GLY A 321 10.33 17.56 -2.60
CA GLY A 321 9.58 16.31 -2.55
C GLY A 321 9.28 15.80 -3.95
N ASP A 322 8.11 15.21 -4.16
CA ASP A 322 7.70 14.65 -5.45
C ASP A 322 7.56 15.73 -6.54
N ALA A 323 7.38 17.01 -6.17
CA ALA A 323 7.39 18.15 -7.10
C ALA A 323 8.82 18.67 -7.40
N GLY A 324 9.87 17.97 -6.95
CA GLY A 324 11.26 18.35 -7.16
C GLY A 324 11.83 19.23 -6.05
N ASN A 325 12.33 20.41 -6.41
CA ASN A 325 13.04 21.31 -5.49
C ASN A 325 12.84 22.79 -5.88
N LEU A 326 11.71 23.37 -5.47
CA LEU A 326 11.19 24.68 -5.91
C LEU A 326 11.49 25.78 -4.86
N PRO A 327 11.65 27.06 -5.23
CA PRO A 327 11.59 28.17 -4.27
C PRO A 327 10.21 28.20 -3.58
N LEU A 328 10.15 28.65 -2.32
CA LEU A 328 8.88 28.66 -1.59
C LEU A 328 7.90 29.70 -2.15
N ASP A 329 8.40 30.88 -2.55
CA ASP A 329 7.63 31.98 -3.13
C ASP A 329 7.16 31.71 -4.57
N GLU A 330 7.84 30.82 -5.30
CA GLU A 330 7.42 30.33 -6.63
C GLU A 330 6.41 29.17 -6.55
N ALA A 331 6.12 28.62 -5.36
CA ALA A 331 5.25 27.45 -5.18
C ALA A 331 3.90 27.80 -4.52
N VAL A 332 2.84 27.06 -4.88
CA VAL A 332 1.51 27.14 -4.26
C VAL A 332 1.05 25.74 -3.89
N ILE A 333 0.76 25.51 -2.60
CA ILE A 333 0.16 24.26 -2.13
C ILE A 333 -1.36 24.33 -2.35
N GLU A 334 -1.94 23.38 -3.10
CA GLU A 334 -3.40 23.28 -3.24
C GLU A 334 -4.01 22.36 -2.17
N VAL A 335 -5.05 22.86 -1.50
CA VAL A 335 -5.77 22.18 -0.40
C VAL A 335 -7.26 22.07 -0.81
N PRO A 336 -7.62 21.10 -1.65
CA PRO A 336 -8.93 21.06 -2.29
C PRO A 336 -10.04 20.51 -1.39
N THR A 337 -11.30 20.87 -1.68
CA THR A 337 -12.49 20.63 -0.83
C THR A 337 -12.78 19.16 -0.48
N ARG A 338 -12.14 18.18 -1.14
CA ARG A 338 -12.21 16.76 -0.73
C ARG A 338 -11.50 16.46 0.60
N VAL A 339 -10.56 17.31 1.05
CA VAL A 339 -9.89 17.18 2.36
C VAL A 339 -10.71 17.78 3.52
N LEU A 340 -11.95 18.21 3.24
CA LEU A 340 -12.87 18.76 4.23
C LEU A 340 -13.32 17.67 5.20
N ASN A 341 -13.13 17.91 6.49
CA ASN A 341 -13.48 17.04 7.60
C ASN A 341 -14.19 17.84 8.69
N ASN A 342 -14.88 17.18 9.62
CA ASN A 342 -15.57 17.82 10.73
C ASN A 342 -14.71 17.81 11.99
N VAL A 343 -14.62 18.94 12.71
CA VAL A 343 -13.83 19.07 13.93
C VAL A 343 -14.38 18.13 15.03
N PRO A 344 -13.53 17.28 15.66
CA PRO A 344 -13.97 16.29 16.62
C PRO A 344 -14.73 16.82 17.85
N ALA A 345 -15.57 15.95 18.42
CA ALA A 345 -16.24 16.18 19.68
C ALA A 345 -15.28 16.24 20.90
N ASN A 346 -14.05 15.68 20.79
CA ASN A 346 -12.99 15.88 21.79
C ASN A 346 -12.68 17.38 21.97
N ARG A 347 -12.35 17.81 23.20
CA ARG A 347 -11.96 19.19 23.51
C ARG A 347 -10.58 19.57 22.99
N ASP A 348 -9.68 18.62 22.82
CA ASP A 348 -8.30 18.92 22.41
C ASP A 348 -8.25 19.55 21.01
N TYR A 349 -9.20 19.23 20.13
CA TYR A 349 -9.33 19.80 18.79
C TYR A 349 -10.06 21.17 18.73
N ARG A 350 -10.35 21.83 19.87
CA ARG A 350 -11.09 23.11 19.88
C ARG A 350 -10.37 24.28 19.22
N PHE A 351 -9.04 24.20 19.08
CA PHE A 351 -8.27 25.18 18.30
C PHE A 351 -8.70 25.21 16.82
N LEU A 352 -9.19 24.09 16.28
CA LEU A 352 -9.75 24.01 14.92
C LEU A 352 -11.16 24.59 14.84
N GLY A 353 -12.03 24.32 15.82
CA GLY A 353 -13.40 24.84 15.83
C GLY A 353 -14.32 24.23 16.88
N LYS A 354 -15.63 24.47 16.73
CA LYS A 354 -16.68 23.79 17.49
C LYS A 354 -16.81 22.33 17.03
N PRO A 355 -17.40 21.42 17.83
CA PRO A 355 -17.80 20.11 17.33
C PRO A 355 -18.60 20.23 16.03
N ASP A 356 -18.38 19.30 15.11
CA ASP A 356 -19.09 19.15 13.84
C ASP A 356 -18.91 20.32 12.84
N GLU A 357 -18.13 21.35 13.18
CA GLU A 357 -17.76 22.46 12.29
C GLU A 357 -16.77 21.97 11.22
N GLU A 358 -16.95 22.39 9.96
CA GLU A 358 -16.13 21.91 8.84
C GLU A 358 -14.73 22.60 8.83
N THR A 359 -13.69 21.84 8.49
CA THR A 359 -12.29 22.30 8.39
C THR A 359 -11.57 21.53 7.28
N TYR A 360 -10.75 22.22 6.48
CA TYR A 360 -9.95 21.62 5.42
C TYR A 360 -8.68 21.07 6.05
N LEU A 361 -8.54 19.74 6.10
CA LEU A 361 -7.46 19.05 6.80
C LEU A 361 -6.58 18.29 5.81
N LEU A 362 -5.39 18.81 5.47
CA LEU A 362 -4.28 17.93 5.11
C LEU A 362 -3.90 17.16 6.39
N PRO A 363 -3.87 15.82 6.40
CA PRO A 363 -3.45 15.06 7.57
C PRO A 363 -1.96 14.71 7.50
N GLN A 364 -1.42 14.33 8.64
CA GLN A 364 -0.16 13.63 8.79
C GLN A 364 -0.19 12.30 8.00
N ALA A 365 0.80 12.09 7.13
CA ALA A 365 0.85 10.94 6.21
C ALA A 365 0.95 9.58 6.91
N VAL A 366 1.51 9.53 8.12
CA VAL A 366 1.74 8.26 8.83
C VAL A 366 1.60 8.40 10.34
N LEU A 367 0.87 7.44 10.91
CA LEU A 367 1.23 6.70 12.10
C LEU A 367 1.24 5.24 11.62
N GLY A 368 2.41 4.57 11.59
CA GLY A 368 2.60 3.20 11.09
C GLY A 368 2.40 3.00 9.57
N LYS A 369 3.36 2.35 8.90
CA LYS A 369 3.30 2.09 7.44
C LYS A 369 2.11 1.18 7.10
N HIS A 370 1.16 1.68 6.30
CA HIS A 370 0.17 0.87 5.59
C HIS A 370 0.79 0.28 4.31
N ILE A 371 0.24 -0.83 3.81
CA ILE A 371 0.88 -1.60 2.73
C ILE A 371 -0.14 -2.18 1.74
N HIS A 372 -0.10 -1.59 0.56
CA HIS A 372 -0.23 -2.26 -0.73
C HIS A 372 1.17 -2.29 -1.36
N GLY A 373 1.33 -2.94 -2.51
CA GLY A 373 2.57 -2.77 -3.28
C GLY A 373 2.76 -1.27 -3.56
N GLU A 374 3.97 -0.73 -3.37
CA GLU A 374 4.22 0.73 -3.54
C GLU A 374 4.00 1.23 -4.99
N LEU A 375 3.50 0.37 -5.90
CA LEU A 375 3.45 0.51 -7.34
C LEU A 375 2.05 0.12 -7.87
N ASP A 376 1.53 0.93 -8.80
CA ASP A 376 0.22 0.79 -9.41
C ASP A 376 0.20 -0.42 -10.38
N PRO A 377 -0.69 -1.42 -10.16
CA PRO A 377 -0.75 -2.61 -11.00
C PRO A 377 -1.43 -2.41 -12.36
N HIS A 378 -2.14 -1.30 -12.58
CA HIS A 378 -3.05 -1.13 -13.74
C HIS A 378 -2.34 -0.67 -15.03
N ILE A 379 -1.14 -1.23 -15.24
CA ILE A 379 -0.15 -0.87 -16.28
C ILE A 379 -0.71 -0.82 -17.72
N TRP A 380 -1.75 -1.60 -18.00
CA TRP A 380 -2.35 -1.67 -19.34
C TRP A 380 -3.06 -0.38 -19.76
N HIS A 381 -3.28 0.56 -18.84
CA HIS A 381 -3.93 1.82 -19.19
C HIS A 381 -3.03 2.86 -19.91
N ASP A 382 -1.75 2.58 -20.12
CA ASP A 382 -0.87 3.34 -21.02
C ASP A 382 -0.39 2.45 -22.19
N ALA A 383 -0.89 2.71 -23.40
CA ALA A 383 -0.52 1.97 -24.62
C ALA A 383 0.92 2.27 -25.09
N GLY A 384 1.52 3.37 -24.65
CA GLY A 384 2.94 3.66 -24.78
C GLY A 384 3.79 2.79 -23.84
N LEU A 385 3.40 2.68 -22.58
CA LEU A 385 4.06 1.84 -21.56
C LEU A 385 4.01 0.36 -21.93
N MET A 386 2.84 -0.16 -22.35
CA MET A 386 2.65 -1.59 -22.69
C MET A 386 3.52 -2.10 -23.84
N LYS A 387 4.19 -1.21 -24.58
CA LYS A 387 5.25 -1.57 -25.53
C LYS A 387 6.40 -2.29 -24.83
N ASN A 388 6.77 -1.87 -23.62
CA ASN A 388 7.77 -2.54 -22.78
C ASN A 388 7.35 -3.97 -22.42
N VAL A 389 6.05 -4.16 -22.12
CA VAL A 389 5.47 -5.47 -21.77
C VAL A 389 5.45 -6.39 -22.99
N VAL A 390 5.12 -5.87 -24.18
CA VAL A 390 5.22 -6.60 -25.45
C VAL A 390 6.66 -7.01 -25.78
N GLU A 391 7.63 -6.13 -25.56
CA GLU A 391 9.05 -6.43 -25.74
C GLU A 391 9.55 -7.50 -24.75
N GLY A 392 9.13 -7.42 -23.48
CA GLY A 392 9.49 -8.40 -22.46
C GLY A 392 8.83 -9.77 -22.63
N ILE A 393 7.53 -9.81 -22.94
CA ILE A 393 6.80 -11.06 -23.26
C ILE A 393 7.46 -11.75 -24.46
N ARG A 394 7.84 -10.99 -25.49
CA ARG A 394 8.67 -11.49 -26.59
C ARG A 394 9.98 -12.05 -26.05
N ASP A 395 10.75 -11.25 -25.33
CA ASP A 395 12.10 -11.62 -24.89
C ASP A 395 12.11 -12.83 -23.94
N GLN A 396 10.99 -13.11 -23.26
CA GLN A 396 10.78 -14.36 -22.54
C GLN A 396 10.46 -15.55 -23.48
N LEU A 397 9.53 -15.38 -24.42
CA LEU A 397 9.18 -16.44 -25.38
C LEU A 397 10.38 -16.85 -26.27
N ILE A 398 11.31 -15.94 -26.56
CA ILE A 398 12.63 -16.25 -27.16
C ILE A 398 13.37 -17.32 -26.37
N GLN A 399 13.45 -17.15 -25.05
CA GLN A 399 14.28 -17.99 -24.18
C GLN A 399 13.68 -19.39 -23.99
N ILE A 400 12.34 -19.47 -24.03
CA ILE A 400 11.58 -20.72 -23.91
C ILE A 400 11.62 -21.52 -25.20
N ASP A 401 11.48 -20.87 -26.36
CA ASP A 401 11.51 -21.50 -27.68
C ASP A 401 12.40 -20.77 -28.70
N PRO A 402 13.73 -20.94 -28.61
CA PRO A 402 14.68 -20.34 -29.55
C PRO A 402 14.64 -20.96 -30.95
N ALA A 403 13.98 -22.11 -31.14
CA ALA A 403 13.80 -22.68 -32.49
C ALA A 403 12.92 -21.76 -33.33
N HIS A 404 11.95 -21.14 -32.67
CA HIS A 404 11.08 -20.10 -33.19
C HIS A 404 11.67 -18.68 -33.01
N GLN A 405 13.00 -18.51 -33.13
CA GLN A 405 13.72 -17.21 -33.18
C GLN A 405 13.36 -16.31 -34.41
N GLN A 406 12.56 -16.82 -35.35
CA GLN A 406 11.90 -15.99 -36.37
C GLN A 406 10.35 -16.04 -36.31
N ALA A 407 9.70 -16.12 -35.11
CA ALA A 407 8.24 -16.30 -34.89
C ALA A 407 7.39 -15.13 -34.26
N TYR A 408 7.96 -14.20 -33.46
CA TYR A 408 7.28 -13.30 -32.52
C TYR A 408 7.57 -11.74 -32.53
N THR A 409 8.50 -11.09 -33.30
CA THR A 409 8.72 -9.59 -33.38
C THR A 409 9.05 -8.96 -34.75
N ASP A 410 8.80 -9.63 -35.87
CA ASP A 410 7.97 -8.95 -36.86
C ASP A 410 6.51 -9.00 -36.30
N ASN A 411 6.13 -10.00 -35.49
CA ASN A 411 4.81 -10.15 -34.83
C ASN A 411 4.58 -9.03 -33.80
N ALA A 412 5.41 -8.98 -32.75
CA ALA A 412 5.49 -7.88 -31.82
C ALA A 412 5.98 -6.57 -32.47
N ARG A 413 6.63 -6.50 -33.64
CA ARG A 413 6.86 -5.21 -34.34
C ARG A 413 5.60 -4.71 -35.05
N ALA A 414 4.80 -5.62 -35.62
CA ALA A 414 3.48 -5.32 -36.12
C ALA A 414 2.56 -4.89 -34.97
N TYR A 415 2.62 -5.58 -33.82
CA TYR A 415 1.84 -5.22 -32.64
C TYR A 415 2.35 -3.96 -31.93
N LEU A 416 3.66 -3.71 -31.87
CA LEU A 416 4.25 -2.44 -31.39
C LEU A 416 3.92 -1.26 -32.33
N ALA A 417 3.75 -1.52 -33.63
CA ALA A 417 3.18 -0.54 -34.56
C ALA A 417 1.69 -0.32 -34.27
N GLU A 418 0.88 -1.37 -34.10
CA GLU A 418 -0.54 -1.27 -33.71
C GLU A 418 -0.71 -0.52 -32.38
N LEU A 419 0.17 -0.75 -31.39
CA LEU A 419 0.24 0.00 -30.12
C LEU A 419 0.75 1.44 -30.28
N THR A 420 1.49 1.75 -31.35
CA THR A 420 1.98 3.10 -31.64
C THR A 420 0.94 3.92 -32.40
N ASP A 421 0.15 3.28 -33.25
CA ASP A 421 -1.03 3.87 -33.86
C ASP A 421 -2.14 4.06 -32.79
N LEU A 422 -2.37 3.05 -31.94
CA LEU A 422 -3.29 3.13 -30.80
C LEU A 422 -2.96 4.29 -29.84
N ASP A 423 -1.71 4.41 -29.42
CA ASP A 423 -1.29 5.49 -28.52
C ASP A 423 -1.50 6.88 -29.16
N GLN A 424 -1.34 7.00 -30.48
CA GLN A 424 -1.65 8.22 -31.24
C GLN A 424 -3.17 8.45 -31.37
N ASP A 425 -3.97 7.41 -31.63
CA ASP A 425 -5.43 7.48 -31.70
C ASP A 425 -6.02 7.95 -30.36
N VAL A 426 -5.60 7.35 -29.24
CA VAL A 426 -6.07 7.68 -27.89
C VAL A 426 -5.66 9.10 -27.51
N ARG A 427 -4.41 9.51 -27.80
CA ARG A 427 -3.96 10.92 -27.66
C ARG A 427 -4.80 11.87 -28.52
N GLY A 428 -5.08 11.51 -29.76
CA GLY A 428 -5.85 12.31 -30.71
C GLY A 428 -7.29 12.53 -30.26
N ALA A 429 -7.98 11.45 -29.87
CA ALA A 429 -9.35 11.46 -29.38
C ALA A 429 -9.48 12.30 -28.09
N ILE A 430 -8.66 12.01 -27.07
CA ILE A 430 -8.66 12.76 -25.80
C ILE A 430 -8.25 14.22 -26.00
N ALA A 431 -7.39 14.53 -26.98
CA ALA A 431 -7.06 15.91 -27.33
C ALA A 431 -8.25 16.72 -27.88
N THR A 432 -9.30 16.08 -28.41
CA THR A 432 -10.53 16.78 -28.84
C THR A 432 -11.40 17.24 -27.66
N ILE A 433 -11.28 16.59 -26.50
CA ILE A 433 -12.06 16.91 -25.29
C ILE A 433 -11.60 18.28 -24.77
N PRO A 434 -12.51 19.23 -24.46
CA PRO A 434 -12.15 20.51 -23.87
C PRO A 434 -11.37 20.32 -22.56
N ALA A 435 -10.26 21.02 -22.38
CA ALA A 435 -9.34 20.78 -21.25
C ALA A 435 -10.01 20.92 -19.86
N SER A 436 -11.04 21.77 -19.74
CA SER A 436 -11.86 21.92 -18.52
C SER A 436 -12.79 20.74 -18.24
N GLN A 437 -13.05 19.87 -19.21
CA GLN A 437 -13.91 18.69 -19.11
C GLN A 437 -13.14 17.37 -19.07
N ARG A 438 -11.80 17.38 -19.15
CA ARG A 438 -10.93 16.20 -18.97
C ARG A 438 -10.81 15.77 -17.49
N LYS A 439 -11.96 15.65 -16.83
CA LYS A 439 -12.09 15.18 -15.45
C LYS A 439 -12.64 13.77 -15.49
N LEU A 440 -11.88 12.81 -14.97
CA LEU A 440 -12.27 11.41 -14.86
C LEU A 440 -12.82 11.16 -13.45
N VAL A 441 -14.01 10.57 -13.33
CA VAL A 441 -14.56 10.08 -12.07
C VAL A 441 -15.02 8.66 -12.27
N THR A 442 -14.48 7.71 -11.49
CA THR A 442 -14.60 6.27 -11.72
C THR A 442 -15.17 5.52 -10.51
N ALA A 443 -15.40 4.21 -10.63
CA ALA A 443 -15.68 3.38 -9.46
C ALA A 443 -14.39 3.09 -8.66
N HIS A 444 -13.29 2.81 -9.38
CA HIS A 444 -12.03 2.26 -8.87
C HIS A 444 -10.81 3.14 -9.30
N ASP A 445 -9.65 3.01 -8.62
CA ASP A 445 -8.37 3.71 -8.94
C ASP A 445 -7.58 3.03 -10.09
N SER A 446 -8.27 2.30 -10.95
CA SER A 446 -7.69 1.56 -12.09
C SER A 446 -7.06 2.47 -13.16
N PHE A 447 -7.49 3.73 -13.25
CA PHE A 447 -7.17 4.61 -14.39
C PHE A 447 -6.00 5.59 -14.15
N GLY A 448 -5.10 5.28 -13.20
CA GLY A 448 -3.90 6.07 -12.92
C GLY A 448 -3.00 6.30 -14.13
N TYR A 449 -2.55 5.20 -14.76
CA TYR A 449 -1.74 5.26 -15.98
C TYR A 449 -2.48 5.95 -17.15
N LEU A 450 -3.81 5.76 -17.29
CA LEU A 450 -4.62 6.43 -18.33
C LEU A 450 -4.52 7.95 -18.20
N SER A 451 -4.67 8.41 -16.96
CA SER A 451 -4.68 9.84 -16.63
C SER A 451 -3.32 10.49 -16.89
N GLN A 452 -2.25 9.85 -16.40
CA GLN A 452 -0.87 10.28 -16.61
C GLN A 452 -0.46 10.26 -18.09
N ALA A 453 -0.81 9.19 -18.83
CA ALA A 453 -0.40 9.03 -20.22
C ALA A 453 -1.11 10.00 -21.16
N TYR A 454 -2.40 10.26 -20.96
CA TYR A 454 -3.24 10.99 -21.93
C TYR A 454 -3.68 12.39 -21.49
N GLY A 455 -3.32 12.84 -20.29
CA GLY A 455 -3.64 14.17 -19.79
C GLY A 455 -5.12 14.32 -19.43
N LEU A 456 -5.68 13.31 -18.77
CA LEU A 456 -6.90 13.42 -17.97
C LEU A 456 -6.50 13.73 -16.52
N ASP A 457 -7.35 14.41 -15.79
CA ASP A 457 -7.21 14.60 -14.35
C ASP A 457 -8.23 13.72 -13.63
N SER A 458 -7.75 12.81 -12.76
CA SER A 458 -8.64 12.02 -11.90
C SER A 458 -9.22 12.95 -10.83
N ALA A 459 -10.52 13.18 -10.89
CA ALA A 459 -11.25 14.03 -9.95
C ALA A 459 -11.80 13.25 -8.74
N GLY A 460 -11.57 11.93 -8.69
CA GLY A 460 -11.91 11.04 -7.58
C GLY A 460 -12.68 9.80 -8.02
N PHE A 461 -12.91 8.87 -7.08
CA PHE A 461 -13.67 7.64 -7.30
C PHE A 461 -14.28 7.14 -5.98
N ILE A 462 -14.89 5.94 -5.98
CA ILE A 462 -15.61 5.38 -4.83
C ILE A 462 -14.65 4.75 -3.79
N THR A 463 -13.81 3.81 -4.26
CA THR A 463 -12.95 2.97 -3.41
C THR A 463 -11.66 2.55 -4.14
N PRO A 464 -10.50 2.45 -3.45
CA PRO A 464 -9.26 1.96 -4.06
C PRO A 464 -9.25 0.46 -4.33
N ASN A 465 -10.15 -0.30 -3.69
CA ASN A 465 -10.41 -1.70 -3.98
C ASN A 465 -11.90 -1.88 -4.25
N PRO A 466 -12.31 -2.39 -5.44
CA PRO A 466 -13.71 -2.36 -5.89
C PRO A 466 -14.65 -3.30 -5.11
N ASN A 467 -14.11 -4.08 -4.18
CA ASN A 467 -14.83 -5.04 -3.34
C ASN A 467 -15.00 -4.57 -1.89
N VAL A 468 -14.49 -3.38 -1.55
CA VAL A 468 -14.78 -2.70 -0.27
C VAL A 468 -16.01 -1.80 -0.45
N GLU A 469 -17.09 -2.09 0.29
CA GLU A 469 -18.30 -1.25 0.28
C GLU A 469 -17.97 0.16 0.80
N PRO A 470 -18.28 1.23 0.05
CA PRO A 470 -17.94 2.60 0.46
C PRO A 470 -18.73 3.01 1.71
N SER A 471 -18.02 3.57 2.69
CA SER A 471 -18.66 4.17 3.85
C SER A 471 -19.61 5.30 3.44
N THR A 472 -20.65 5.55 4.24
CA THR A 472 -21.58 6.68 4.04
C THR A 472 -20.85 8.03 3.90
N ARG A 473 -19.65 8.17 4.50
CA ARG A 473 -18.79 9.35 4.37
C ARG A 473 -18.12 9.45 2.99
N GLN A 474 -17.66 8.35 2.41
CA GLN A 474 -17.17 8.32 1.01
C GLN A 474 -18.29 8.67 0.04
N LEU A 475 -19.50 8.14 0.22
CA LEU A 475 -20.65 8.47 -0.63
C LEU A 475 -21.04 9.96 -0.56
N VAL A 476 -20.97 10.59 0.62
CA VAL A 476 -21.19 12.04 0.78
C VAL A 476 -20.05 12.86 0.15
N ARG A 477 -18.78 12.43 0.28
CA ARG A 477 -17.64 13.06 -0.41
C ARG A 477 -17.82 12.99 -1.93
N LEU A 478 -18.20 11.83 -2.47
CA LEU A 478 -18.47 11.60 -3.89
C LEU A 478 -19.60 12.51 -4.43
N SER A 479 -20.73 12.61 -3.73
CA SER A 479 -21.82 13.55 -4.09
C SER A 479 -21.31 14.99 -4.16
N ARG A 480 -20.54 15.42 -3.15
CA ARG A 480 -19.95 16.76 -3.12
C ARG A 480 -18.91 16.98 -4.23
N THR A 481 -18.11 15.97 -4.60
CA THR A 481 -17.19 16.06 -5.74
C THR A 481 -17.96 16.30 -7.04
N LEU A 482 -19.02 15.52 -7.28
CA LEU A 482 -19.85 15.61 -8.48
C LEU A 482 -20.58 16.97 -8.57
N GLU A 483 -21.18 17.42 -7.47
CA GLU A 483 -21.82 18.74 -7.34
C GLU A 483 -20.86 19.91 -7.63
N ASN A 484 -19.63 19.86 -7.11
CA ASN A 484 -18.65 20.94 -7.22
C ASN A 484 -17.93 20.98 -8.57
N HIS A 485 -17.47 19.83 -9.06
CA HIS A 485 -16.66 19.75 -10.28
C HIS A 485 -17.51 19.88 -11.55
N LYS A 486 -18.82 19.61 -11.49
CA LYS A 486 -19.75 19.68 -12.63
C LYS A 486 -19.25 18.87 -13.82
N VAL A 487 -18.76 17.67 -13.53
CA VAL A 487 -18.34 16.71 -14.55
C VAL A 487 -19.54 16.38 -15.44
N PRO A 488 -19.38 16.31 -16.77
CA PRO A 488 -20.50 15.97 -17.66
C PRO A 488 -20.94 14.51 -17.51
N ALA A 489 -20.01 13.63 -17.13
CA ALA A 489 -20.26 12.21 -16.92
C ALA A 489 -19.41 11.62 -15.79
N VAL A 490 -19.86 10.48 -15.27
CA VAL A 490 -19.10 9.52 -14.45
C VAL A 490 -18.88 8.23 -15.22
N PHE A 491 -17.88 7.44 -14.85
CA PHE A 491 -17.52 6.21 -15.53
C PHE A 491 -17.59 5.00 -14.59
N VAL A 492 -18.19 3.91 -15.07
CA VAL A 492 -18.33 2.67 -14.31
C VAL A 492 -17.85 1.50 -15.16
N GLU A 493 -17.00 0.64 -14.60
CA GLU A 493 -16.56 -0.59 -15.26
C GLU A 493 -17.72 -1.58 -15.47
N PRO A 494 -17.80 -2.28 -16.63
CA PRO A 494 -18.86 -3.27 -16.88
C PRO A 494 -18.90 -4.40 -15.83
N SER A 495 -17.75 -4.77 -15.29
CA SER A 495 -17.59 -5.74 -14.19
C SER A 495 -18.12 -5.22 -12.85
N LEU A 496 -17.98 -3.91 -12.61
CA LEU A 496 -18.29 -3.25 -11.33
C LEU A 496 -19.67 -2.55 -11.31
N ALA A 497 -20.40 -2.57 -12.43
CA ALA A 497 -21.76 -2.01 -12.51
C ALA A 497 -22.76 -2.64 -11.51
N GLY A 498 -22.45 -3.81 -10.96
CA GLY A 498 -23.21 -4.43 -9.85
C GLY A 498 -22.76 -4.01 -8.44
N THR A 499 -21.52 -3.55 -8.27
CA THR A 499 -20.92 -3.15 -6.97
C THR A 499 -20.83 -1.64 -6.77
N ALA A 500 -21.08 -0.84 -7.82
CA ALA A 500 -21.14 0.63 -7.78
C ALA A 500 -22.56 1.27 -7.81
N PRO A 501 -23.63 0.69 -7.23
CA PRO A 501 -24.99 1.22 -7.40
C PRO A 501 -25.19 2.61 -6.76
N ASP A 502 -24.38 2.97 -5.76
CA ASP A 502 -24.45 4.29 -5.12
C ASP A 502 -23.89 5.40 -6.01
N LEU A 503 -22.80 5.18 -6.75
CA LEU A 503 -22.28 6.15 -7.73
C LEU A 503 -23.31 6.42 -8.83
N ILE A 504 -23.90 5.36 -9.38
CA ILE A 504 -24.96 5.44 -10.40
C ILE A 504 -26.13 6.26 -9.86
N ARG A 505 -26.65 5.93 -8.67
CA ARG A 505 -27.77 6.63 -8.04
C ARG A 505 -27.47 8.10 -7.69
N ILE A 506 -26.22 8.42 -7.33
CA ILE A 506 -25.79 9.80 -7.05
C ILE A 506 -25.71 10.60 -8.36
N ALA A 507 -25.11 10.05 -9.43
CA ALA A 507 -25.02 10.70 -10.73
C ALA A 507 -26.41 10.93 -11.36
N GLU A 508 -27.28 9.92 -11.35
CA GLU A 508 -28.70 10.05 -11.75
C GLU A 508 -29.44 11.12 -10.93
N GLY A 509 -29.13 11.24 -9.64
CA GLY A 509 -29.71 12.26 -8.74
C GLY A 509 -29.20 13.68 -8.98
N LEU A 510 -28.09 13.85 -9.71
CA LEU A 510 -27.42 15.13 -10.00
C LEU A 510 -27.55 15.56 -11.47
N ASP A 511 -28.27 14.80 -12.32
CA ASP A 511 -28.40 15.04 -13.77
C ASP A 511 -27.04 14.95 -14.51
N ILE A 512 -26.20 13.98 -14.10
CA ILE A 512 -24.88 13.69 -14.67
C ILE A 512 -24.94 12.36 -15.42
N ASP A 513 -24.37 12.29 -16.63
CA ASP A 513 -24.42 11.08 -17.46
C ASP A 513 -23.62 9.93 -16.84
N VAL A 514 -24.19 8.72 -16.83
CA VAL A 514 -23.50 7.50 -16.38
C VAL A 514 -22.95 6.77 -17.61
N CYS A 515 -21.64 6.88 -17.80
CA CYS A 515 -20.91 6.27 -18.90
C CYS A 515 -20.12 5.02 -18.48
N THR A 516 -19.62 4.30 -19.47
CA THR A 516 -18.93 3.02 -19.28
C THR A 516 -17.50 3.13 -19.79
N LEU A 517 -16.54 2.67 -18.97
CA LEU A 517 -15.11 2.63 -19.29
C LEU A 517 -14.60 1.24 -18.90
N ASN A 518 -13.82 0.58 -19.75
CA ASN A 518 -13.32 -0.76 -19.45
C ASN A 518 -12.01 -0.65 -18.67
N GLY A 519 -12.01 -1.08 -17.41
CA GLY A 519 -10.81 -1.18 -16.56
C GLY A 519 -10.15 -2.55 -16.68
N ASP A 520 -10.30 -3.35 -15.63
CA ASP A 520 -9.36 -4.44 -15.26
C ASP A 520 -9.52 -5.75 -16.05
N THR A 521 -10.37 -5.76 -17.07
CA THR A 521 -10.72 -6.97 -17.84
C THR A 521 -11.19 -6.63 -19.25
N LEU A 522 -10.92 -7.52 -20.21
CA LEU A 522 -11.46 -7.36 -21.57
C LEU A 522 -12.98 -7.56 -21.56
N ALA A 523 -13.71 -6.68 -22.25
CA ALA A 523 -15.16 -6.78 -22.38
C ALA A 523 -15.55 -8.08 -23.12
N PRO A 524 -16.59 -8.82 -22.70
CA PRO A 524 -16.98 -10.08 -23.39
C PRO A 524 -17.28 -9.95 -24.90
N ALA A 525 -17.54 -8.73 -25.38
CA ALA A 525 -17.75 -8.39 -26.78
C ALA A 525 -16.47 -7.99 -27.55
N GLU A 526 -15.45 -7.44 -26.88
CA GLU A 526 -14.20 -6.98 -27.49
C GLU A 526 -13.02 -7.78 -26.92
N LYS A 527 -12.33 -8.50 -27.78
CA LYS A 527 -11.32 -9.50 -27.43
C LYS A 527 -9.89 -9.03 -27.67
N ARG A 528 -9.71 -7.81 -28.19
CA ARG A 528 -8.42 -7.15 -28.29
C ARG A 528 -8.27 -6.05 -27.24
N TYR A 529 -7.11 -6.00 -26.62
CA TYR A 529 -6.66 -4.88 -25.79
C TYR A 529 -6.75 -3.55 -26.58
N VAL A 530 -6.28 -3.57 -27.83
CA VAL A 530 -6.32 -2.43 -28.76
C VAL A 530 -7.74 -1.92 -29.01
N GLY A 531 -8.70 -2.82 -29.22
CA GLY A 531 -10.11 -2.47 -29.41
C GLY A 531 -10.72 -1.87 -28.13
N THR A 532 -10.38 -2.44 -26.98
CA THR A 532 -10.82 -1.97 -25.66
C THR A 532 -10.32 -0.54 -25.38
N MET A 533 -9.06 -0.25 -25.67
CA MET A 533 -8.49 1.10 -25.51
C MET A 533 -9.07 2.13 -26.49
N ARG A 534 -9.34 1.76 -27.75
CA ARG A 534 -10.08 2.63 -28.69
C ARG A 534 -11.52 2.89 -28.23
N ALA A 535 -12.23 1.87 -27.75
CA ALA A 535 -13.58 2.01 -27.21
C ALA A 535 -13.62 2.92 -25.97
N ASN A 536 -12.62 2.81 -25.08
CA ASN A 536 -12.44 3.70 -23.94
C ASN A 536 -12.23 5.16 -24.39
N ALA A 537 -11.33 5.41 -25.35
CA ALA A 537 -11.08 6.75 -25.87
C ALA A 537 -12.31 7.36 -26.57
N GLN A 538 -13.10 6.56 -27.27
CA GLN A 538 -14.36 6.98 -27.86
C GLN A 538 -15.40 7.35 -26.78
N GLN A 539 -15.60 6.51 -25.76
CA GLN A 539 -16.51 6.81 -24.64
C GLN A 539 -16.10 8.07 -23.86
N LEU A 540 -14.80 8.28 -23.63
CA LEU A 540 -14.29 9.51 -23.02
C LEU A 540 -14.57 10.73 -23.92
N THR A 541 -14.43 10.57 -25.24
CA THR A 541 -14.71 11.63 -26.21
C THR A 541 -16.19 12.00 -26.22
N ASP A 542 -17.09 11.02 -26.33
CA ASP A 542 -18.53 11.25 -26.38
C ASP A 542 -19.08 11.81 -25.06
N CYS A 543 -18.68 11.23 -23.92
CA CYS A 543 -19.20 11.60 -22.61
C CYS A 543 -18.58 12.88 -22.00
N LEU A 544 -17.35 13.25 -22.39
CA LEU A 544 -16.71 14.49 -21.92
C LEU A 544 -16.85 15.67 -22.90
N GLY A 545 -17.63 15.51 -23.97
CA GLY A 545 -17.97 16.59 -24.91
C GLY A 545 -16.87 16.93 -25.92
N GLY A 546 -16.06 15.95 -26.31
CA GLY A 546 -15.10 16.07 -27.39
C GLY A 546 -15.74 16.14 -28.78
N GLY A 547 -14.94 16.54 -29.77
CA GLY A 547 -15.36 16.54 -31.17
C GLY A 547 -15.14 15.17 -31.79
N GLY A 548 -16.21 14.40 -31.98
CA GLY A 548 -16.14 13.03 -32.49
C GLY A 548 -15.27 12.88 -33.74
N ALA A 549 -14.32 11.95 -33.70
CA ALA A 549 -13.41 11.67 -34.80
C ALA A 549 -14.18 11.10 -36.00
N GLU A 550 -13.83 11.52 -37.22
CA GLU A 550 -14.43 10.95 -38.43
C GLU A 550 -13.92 9.51 -38.63
N ASP A 551 -14.87 8.56 -38.75
CA ASP A 551 -14.62 7.13 -39.01
C ASP A 551 -13.89 6.92 -40.34
N ASN A 552 -12.55 6.86 -40.27
CA ASN A 552 -11.66 6.52 -41.37
C ASN A 552 -11.39 5.01 -41.34
N GLY A 553 -12.43 4.23 -41.58
CA GLY A 553 -12.39 2.77 -41.47
C GLY A 553 -11.49 2.05 -42.49
N ASP A 554 -11.36 0.75 -42.25
CA ASP A 554 -10.67 -0.28 -43.05
C ASP A 554 -9.13 -0.31 -42.98
N ASN A 555 -8.60 -0.99 -41.95
CA ASN A 555 -7.29 -1.63 -42.05
C ASN A 555 -7.17 -2.88 -41.14
N GLN A 556 -7.69 -4.03 -41.61
CA GLN A 556 -7.29 -5.33 -41.03
C GLN A 556 -5.97 -5.81 -41.64
N VAL A 557 -4.93 -5.98 -40.83
CA VAL A 557 -3.64 -6.57 -41.23
C VAL A 557 -3.27 -7.69 -40.26
N ALA A 558 -2.74 -8.80 -40.78
CA ALA A 558 -2.41 -10.00 -40.01
C ALA A 558 -0.93 -10.10 -39.61
N SER A 559 -0.65 -10.82 -38.53
CA SER A 559 0.65 -10.88 -37.82
C SER A 559 1.64 -11.95 -38.36
N PRO A 560 2.91 -11.55 -38.67
CA PRO A 560 4.13 -12.39 -38.54
C PRO A 560 5.42 -11.57 -38.14
N GLN A 561 6.66 -11.99 -37.72
CA GLN A 561 7.34 -13.03 -36.87
C GLN A 561 8.93 -12.80 -36.55
N ILE A 562 9.49 -12.82 -35.28
CA ILE A 562 10.96 -12.77 -34.70
C ILE A 562 11.85 -11.47 -34.80
N GLU A 563 13.16 -11.53 -34.45
CA GLU A 563 13.88 -10.82 -33.30
C GLU A 563 14.35 -9.32 -33.47
N MET A 564 15.03 -8.56 -32.54
CA MET A 564 15.83 -8.80 -31.29
C MET A 564 16.03 -7.57 -30.31
N THR A 565 16.61 -7.84 -29.11
CA THR A 565 17.33 -7.05 -28.02
C THR A 565 18.23 -5.83 -28.38
N ALA A 566 18.93 -5.08 -27.48
CA ALA A 566 18.82 -4.60 -26.06
C ALA A 566 20.18 -3.93 -25.61
N ASN A 567 20.22 -3.01 -24.62
CA ASN A 567 21.41 -2.72 -23.75
C ASN A 567 21.13 -1.74 -22.57
N THR A 568 22.03 -1.63 -21.57
CA THR A 568 21.79 -1.07 -20.22
C THR A 568 22.77 0.03 -19.72
N PHE A 569 22.38 0.78 -18.66
CA PHE A 569 23.19 1.58 -17.71
C PHE A 569 22.39 1.79 -16.38
N GLY A 570 23.01 2.25 -15.27
CA GLY A 570 22.35 2.40 -13.95
C GLY A 570 23.05 3.35 -12.97
N ASP A 571 22.95 3.03 -11.66
CA ASP A 571 23.66 3.54 -10.45
C ASP A 571 22.84 4.34 -9.39
N GLU A 572 23.18 4.00 -8.13
CA GLU A 572 22.82 4.40 -6.75
C GLU A 572 22.06 5.70 -6.37
N GLU A 573 21.14 5.58 -5.40
CA GLU A 573 21.06 6.46 -4.19
C GLU A 573 20.41 5.71 -3.00
N SER A 574 20.96 5.80 -1.78
CA SER A 574 20.42 5.08 -0.60
C SER A 574 20.53 5.83 0.74
N ALA A 575 19.36 6.14 1.30
CA ALA A 575 19.06 6.33 2.72
C ALA A 575 17.52 6.27 2.86
N LEU A 576 16.98 5.85 4.01
CA LEU A 576 15.53 5.62 4.21
C LEU A 576 14.91 4.52 3.32
N LYS A 577 15.72 3.59 2.80
CA LYS A 577 15.26 2.27 2.34
C LYS A 577 15.78 1.23 3.31
N GLN A 578 14.86 0.51 3.95
CA GLN A 578 15.18 -0.72 4.67
C GLN A 578 15.37 -1.82 3.62
N THR A 579 16.60 -2.31 3.50
CA THR A 579 16.94 -3.43 2.61
C THR A 579 17.40 -4.57 3.50
N VAL A 580 16.53 -5.54 3.74
CA VAL A 580 16.88 -6.79 4.42
C VAL A 580 17.65 -7.66 3.43
N THR A 581 18.79 -8.22 3.84
CA THR A 581 19.60 -9.12 3.00
C THR A 581 19.88 -10.44 3.72
N ASP A 582 20.14 -11.49 2.94
CA ASP A 582 20.39 -12.85 3.47
C ASP A 582 21.75 -13.02 4.18
N ASP A 583 22.59 -11.99 4.17
CA ASP A 583 23.92 -11.95 4.80
C ASP A 583 24.01 -11.03 6.04
N GLU A 584 22.87 -10.60 6.58
CA GLU A 584 22.80 -9.94 7.89
C GLU A 584 23.33 -10.89 9.01
N ASP A 585 24.00 -10.34 10.03
CA ASP A 585 24.58 -11.18 11.09
C ASP A 585 23.48 -11.79 11.97
N VAL A 586 23.69 -13.00 12.47
CA VAL A 586 22.84 -13.60 13.52
C VAL A 586 23.63 -13.69 14.82
N ALA A 587 23.06 -13.19 15.91
CA ALA A 587 23.62 -13.31 17.25
C ALA A 587 23.68 -14.77 17.70
N ALA A 588 24.67 -15.14 18.51
CA ALA A 588 24.75 -16.47 19.09
C ALA A 588 23.65 -16.66 20.16
N PRO A 589 22.91 -17.78 20.18
CA PRO A 589 21.87 -18.01 21.20
C PRO A 589 22.41 -17.91 22.63
N GLY A 590 21.66 -17.30 23.53
CA GLY A 590 22.08 -16.91 24.88
C GLY A 590 22.76 -15.54 24.96
N THR A 591 22.73 -14.72 23.89
CA THR A 591 23.33 -13.37 23.87
C THR A 591 22.30 -12.33 24.30
N ALA A 592 22.01 -12.34 25.61
CA ALA A 592 21.03 -11.46 26.24
C ALA A 592 21.21 -9.98 25.86
N SER A 593 20.09 -9.32 25.52
CA SER A 593 20.03 -7.93 25.08
C SER A 593 18.83 -7.21 25.70
N THR A 594 19.02 -5.98 26.15
CA THR A 594 17.93 -5.12 26.62
C THR A 594 17.67 -4.03 25.59
N ALA A 595 16.50 -4.07 24.98
CA ALA A 595 16.02 -3.06 24.04
C ALA A 595 15.49 -1.85 24.84
N GLU A 596 16.38 -0.89 25.13
CA GLU A 596 16.04 0.39 25.78
C GLU A 596 15.43 1.42 24.80
N ARG A 597 15.82 1.34 23.52
CA ARG A 597 15.52 2.29 22.44
C ARG A 597 15.97 1.71 21.09
N GLY A 598 15.54 2.32 20.00
CA GLY A 598 15.91 1.92 18.64
C GLY A 598 14.96 0.87 18.06
N HIS A 599 15.19 0.53 16.79
CA HIS A 599 14.26 -0.23 15.95
C HIS A 599 14.48 -1.74 16.04
N TYR A 600 13.37 -2.50 16.20
CA TYR A 600 13.34 -3.95 16.33
C TYR A 600 12.14 -4.54 15.59
N ASP A 601 12.39 -5.40 14.59
CA ASP A 601 11.32 -6.10 13.87
C ASP A 601 11.15 -7.55 14.31
N LEU A 602 9.92 -7.97 14.57
CA LEU A 602 9.51 -9.37 14.57
C LEU A 602 9.55 -9.89 13.12
N GLY A 603 10.62 -10.60 12.77
CA GLY A 603 10.78 -11.19 11.46
C GLY A 603 10.84 -12.71 11.52
N ILE A 604 10.34 -13.36 10.46
CA ILE A 604 10.34 -14.81 10.33
C ILE A 604 11.61 -15.24 9.61
N GLN A 605 12.28 -16.27 10.14
CA GLN A 605 13.59 -16.75 9.70
C GLN A 605 13.65 -18.27 9.79
N TRP A 606 14.35 -18.90 8.85
CA TRP A 606 14.64 -20.33 8.92
C TRP A 606 15.72 -20.63 9.96
N THR A 607 15.53 -21.70 10.74
CA THR A 607 16.59 -22.23 11.60
C THR A 607 17.63 -23.00 10.76
N PRO A 608 18.89 -23.13 11.23
CA PRO A 608 19.88 -24.02 10.60
C PRO A 608 19.43 -25.48 10.47
N GLU A 609 18.44 -25.89 11.27
CA GLU A 609 17.81 -27.20 11.29
C GLU A 609 16.70 -27.38 10.21
N GLY A 610 16.28 -26.29 9.55
CA GLY A 610 15.23 -26.31 8.52
C GLY A 610 13.80 -26.18 9.08
N GLU A 611 13.64 -25.59 10.26
CA GLU A 611 12.35 -25.29 10.89
C GLU A 611 12.06 -23.79 10.82
N LEU A 612 10.78 -23.39 10.89
CA LEU A 612 10.40 -21.99 10.87
C LEU A 612 10.56 -21.38 12.27
N GLY A 613 11.30 -20.27 12.39
CA GLY A 613 11.51 -19.54 13.64
C GLY A 613 11.09 -18.08 13.54
N MET A 614 10.80 -17.47 14.67
CA MET A 614 10.69 -16.01 14.80
C MET A 614 11.95 -15.46 15.45
N LYS A 615 12.49 -14.38 14.89
CA LYS A 615 13.66 -13.66 15.42
C LYS A 615 13.36 -12.16 15.46
N LEU A 616 14.11 -11.44 16.27
CA LEU A 616 14.10 -9.99 16.31
C LEU A 616 15.26 -9.45 15.48
N ARG A 617 14.96 -8.71 14.41
CA ARG A 617 15.96 -7.96 13.64
C ARG A 617 16.23 -6.63 14.34
N ASP A 618 17.40 -6.51 14.94
CA ASP A 618 17.90 -5.31 15.61
C ASP A 618 18.79 -4.52 14.65
N ASP A 619 18.30 -3.39 14.13
CA ASP A 619 19.10 -2.43 13.35
C ASP A 619 19.24 -1.06 14.05
N SER A 620 19.14 -1.06 15.40
CA SER A 620 19.54 0.06 16.25
C SER A 620 21.03 0.47 16.10
N ALA A 621 21.82 -0.34 15.40
CA ALA A 621 23.20 -0.11 15.03
C ALA A 621 23.41 -0.14 13.51
N ALA A 622 24.45 0.55 13.02
CA ALA A 622 24.76 0.73 11.59
C ALA A 622 25.12 -0.56 10.81
N LYS A 623 25.11 -1.73 11.45
CA LYS A 623 24.91 -3.03 10.79
C LYS A 623 23.78 -3.77 11.55
N PRO A 624 22.71 -4.21 10.86
CA PRO A 624 21.67 -5.05 11.44
C PRO A 624 22.18 -6.38 12.00
N ILE A 625 21.51 -6.89 13.04
CA ILE A 625 21.76 -8.21 13.61
C ILE A 625 20.44 -8.88 14.05
N TRP A 626 20.28 -10.15 13.68
CA TRP A 626 19.14 -10.98 14.10
C TRP A 626 19.39 -11.63 15.46
N ARG A 627 18.38 -11.64 16.33
CA ARG A 627 18.42 -12.16 17.71
C ARG A 627 17.29 -13.14 17.97
N ASP A 628 17.48 -14.09 18.86
CA ASP A 628 16.38 -14.93 19.36
C ASP A 628 15.45 -14.12 20.27
N THR A 629 14.13 -14.32 20.16
CA THR A 629 13.14 -13.57 20.94
C THR A 629 13.33 -13.71 22.45
N GLU A 630 13.76 -14.90 22.90
CA GLU A 630 14.04 -15.22 24.30
C GLU A 630 15.29 -14.53 24.86
N ASP A 631 16.21 -14.07 24.02
CA ASP A 631 17.39 -13.31 24.43
C ASP A 631 17.11 -11.81 24.59
N VAL A 632 15.98 -11.30 24.07
CA VAL A 632 15.64 -9.88 24.11
C VAL A 632 14.60 -9.59 25.20
N VAL A 633 14.85 -8.52 25.96
CA VAL A 633 13.87 -7.88 26.84
C VAL A 633 13.65 -6.46 26.37
N PHE A 634 12.40 -6.09 26.13
CA PHE A 634 12.00 -4.70 25.90
C PHE A 634 11.86 -3.97 27.24
N ASP A 635 12.63 -2.90 27.45
CA ASP A 635 12.50 -2.02 28.62
C ASP A 635 11.43 -0.97 28.34
N VAL A 636 10.21 -1.25 28.83
CA VAL A 636 9.05 -0.36 28.71
C VAL A 636 9.03 0.55 29.95
N SER A 637 10.07 1.37 30.06
CA SER A 637 10.39 2.14 31.26
C SER A 637 9.32 3.18 31.61
N ASP A 638 9.38 3.77 32.81
CA ASP A 638 8.46 4.86 33.23
C ASP A 638 8.53 6.12 32.36
N ALA A 639 9.55 6.28 31.50
CA ALA A 639 9.60 7.35 30.49
C ALA A 639 8.55 7.16 29.39
N SER A 640 8.15 5.90 29.11
CA SER A 640 7.13 5.54 28.12
C SER A 640 5.68 5.74 28.61
N GLN A 641 5.47 6.28 29.81
CA GLN A 641 4.13 6.45 30.39
C GLN A 641 3.35 7.60 29.71
N LEU A 642 2.42 7.23 28.83
CA LEU A 642 1.39 8.13 28.32
C LEU A 642 0.14 8.14 29.23
N THR A 643 -0.77 9.08 29.00
CA THR A 643 -2.03 9.21 29.74
C THR A 643 -3.20 9.20 28.76
N LEU A 644 -4.22 8.37 29.01
CA LEU A 644 -5.40 8.31 28.13
C LEU A 644 -6.14 9.66 28.12
N PRO A 645 -6.62 10.17 26.96
CA PRO A 645 -7.27 11.47 26.90
C PRO A 645 -8.53 11.50 27.78
N ALA A 646 -8.67 12.53 28.62
CA ALA A 646 -9.71 12.59 29.65
C ALA A 646 -11.15 12.71 29.10
N ASP A 647 -11.32 13.22 27.88
CA ASP A 647 -12.60 13.34 27.17
C ASP A 647 -12.73 12.30 26.02
N SER A 648 -11.96 11.21 26.01
CA SER A 648 -11.96 10.18 24.94
C SER A 648 -13.23 9.32 24.84
N GLY A 649 -14.11 9.36 25.86
CA GLY A 649 -15.30 8.51 25.91
C GLY A 649 -14.92 7.03 25.99
N ASP A 650 -15.57 6.20 25.16
CA ASP A 650 -15.32 4.76 25.10
C ASP A 650 -14.21 4.37 24.10
N ALA A 651 -13.60 5.33 23.38
CA ALA A 651 -12.71 5.06 22.24
C ALA A 651 -11.45 4.24 22.57
N TYR A 652 -10.96 4.31 23.81
CA TYR A 652 -9.82 3.51 24.31
C TYR A 652 -10.23 2.45 25.35
N SER A 653 -11.53 2.14 25.48
CA SER A 653 -12.02 1.14 26.45
C SER A 653 -11.43 -0.26 26.21
N PHE A 654 -11.10 -0.60 24.97
CA PHE A 654 -10.40 -1.83 24.57
C PHE A 654 -9.02 -2.02 25.24
N THR A 655 -8.44 -0.98 25.83
CA THR A 655 -7.16 -1.07 26.57
C THR A 655 -7.33 -1.64 27.99
N GLY A 656 -8.55 -1.66 28.54
CA GLY A 656 -8.83 -1.94 29.96
C GLY A 656 -8.61 -0.75 30.91
N ALA A 657 -7.85 0.26 30.49
CA ALA A 657 -7.65 1.51 31.23
C ALA A 657 -8.82 2.49 31.02
N LYS A 658 -8.94 3.50 31.90
CA LYS A 658 -9.99 4.54 31.81
C LYS A 658 -9.41 5.85 31.27
N ALA A 659 -10.28 6.69 30.73
CA ALA A 659 -9.93 8.07 30.37
C ALA A 659 -9.26 8.80 31.55
N GLY A 660 -8.03 9.27 31.36
CA GLY A 660 -7.20 9.90 32.40
C GLY A 660 -6.28 8.96 33.21
N ASP A 661 -6.36 7.63 33.04
CA ASP A 661 -5.39 6.68 33.62
C ASP A 661 -4.04 6.77 32.86
N LYS A 662 -2.95 6.41 33.54
CA LYS A 662 -1.60 6.26 32.96
C LYS A 662 -1.38 4.84 32.47
N VAL A 663 -0.71 4.69 31.33
CA VAL A 663 -0.34 3.41 30.72
C VAL A 663 1.05 3.49 30.11
N TRP A 664 1.74 2.37 30.02
CA TRP A 664 3.08 2.26 29.43
C TRP A 664 2.95 1.86 27.96
N VAL A 665 3.74 2.50 27.08
CA VAL A 665 3.49 2.45 25.62
C VAL A 665 4.77 2.25 24.84
N LEU A 666 4.82 1.23 23.97
CA LEU A 666 5.76 1.23 22.83
C LEU A 666 5.03 1.86 21.64
N PRO A 667 5.39 3.08 21.20
CA PRO A 667 4.60 3.84 20.24
C PRO A 667 4.78 3.34 18.80
N GLN A 668 3.74 3.56 17.99
CA GLN A 668 3.70 3.25 16.57
C GLN A 668 4.66 4.11 15.72
N THR A 669 4.96 5.33 16.15
CA THR A 669 6.08 6.16 15.66
C THR A 669 7.30 5.97 16.55
N GLU A 670 8.52 6.01 15.98
CA GLU A 670 9.76 5.94 16.74
C GLU A 670 9.80 6.97 17.90
N SER A 671 10.31 6.54 19.06
CA SER A 671 10.54 7.40 20.23
C SER A 671 11.97 7.19 20.75
N PRO A 672 12.68 8.25 21.17
CA PRO A 672 13.99 8.12 21.79
C PRO A 672 13.93 7.51 23.20
N ASP A 673 12.76 7.50 23.84
CA ASP A 673 12.52 7.09 25.22
C ASP A 673 11.90 5.68 25.37
N ALA A 674 11.78 4.93 24.26
CA ALA A 674 11.26 3.56 24.22
C ALA A 674 11.83 2.76 23.03
N PRO A 675 11.90 1.42 23.08
CA PRO A 675 12.19 0.61 21.90
C PRO A 675 11.03 0.64 20.90
N TRP A 676 11.35 0.69 19.61
CA TRP A 676 10.37 0.76 18.52
C TRP A 676 10.17 -0.63 17.91
N LEU A 677 9.11 -1.32 18.36
CA LEU A 677 8.81 -2.71 18.01
C LEU A 677 7.83 -2.81 16.83
N GLY A 678 8.26 -3.46 15.75
CA GLY A 678 7.48 -3.72 14.54
C GLY A 678 7.41 -5.19 14.16
N TRP A 679 6.96 -5.48 12.94
CA TRP A 679 7.05 -6.79 12.29
C TRP A 679 7.36 -6.66 10.80
N ASN A 680 8.05 -7.66 10.25
CA ASN A 680 8.72 -7.58 8.96
C ASN A 680 8.72 -8.92 8.21
N THR A 681 8.33 -8.92 6.94
CA THR A 681 8.36 -10.07 6.04
C THR A 681 9.23 -9.81 4.79
N GLN A 682 10.12 -8.82 4.82
CA GLN A 682 11.00 -8.42 3.70
C GLN A 682 12.27 -9.28 3.54
N SER A 683 12.50 -10.30 4.38
CA SER A 683 13.66 -11.19 4.21
C SER A 683 13.55 -11.98 2.90
N PRO A 684 14.57 -11.97 2.01
CA PRO A 684 14.46 -12.65 0.72
C PRO A 684 14.22 -14.16 0.87
N GLN A 685 14.97 -14.84 1.75
CA GLN A 685 14.70 -16.24 2.16
C GLN A 685 13.26 -16.54 2.62
N LEU A 686 12.52 -15.55 3.13
CA LEU A 686 11.11 -15.72 3.47
C LEU A 686 10.24 -15.62 2.21
N ASN A 687 10.44 -14.57 1.42
CA ASN A 687 9.68 -14.30 0.18
C ASN A 687 9.91 -15.35 -0.94
N GLU A 688 11.04 -16.07 -0.91
CA GLU A 688 11.29 -17.21 -1.81
C GLU A 688 10.44 -18.44 -1.44
N GLN A 689 10.16 -18.64 -0.15
CA GLN A 689 9.56 -19.87 0.40
C GLN A 689 8.08 -19.71 0.78
N PHE A 690 7.64 -18.49 1.09
CA PHE A 690 6.25 -18.09 1.31
C PHE A 690 5.95 -16.96 0.31
N LYS A 691 4.97 -17.16 -0.56
CA LYS A 691 4.57 -16.16 -1.58
C LYS A 691 3.30 -15.40 -1.17
N ASP A 692 2.97 -15.54 0.11
CA ASP A 692 1.64 -15.59 0.67
C ASP A 692 1.72 -14.99 2.08
N GLY A 693 0.78 -14.12 2.45
CA GLY A 693 0.86 -13.46 3.74
C GLY A 693 0.72 -14.43 4.91
N MET A 694 1.42 -14.12 5.99
CA MET A 694 1.44 -14.91 7.21
C MET A 694 0.46 -14.33 8.24
N ASN A 695 -0.14 -15.20 9.06
CA ASN A 695 -0.97 -14.75 10.18
C ASN A 695 -0.13 -14.68 11.47
N LEU A 696 0.03 -13.47 12.00
CA LEU A 696 0.59 -13.20 13.33
C LEU A 696 -0.53 -13.24 14.38
N ARG A 697 -0.46 -14.19 15.32
CA ARG A 697 -1.56 -14.50 16.24
C ARG A 697 -1.13 -14.38 17.70
N LEU A 698 -1.85 -13.58 18.49
CA LEU A 698 -1.73 -13.53 19.95
C LEU A 698 -2.34 -14.81 20.54
N LEU A 699 -1.49 -15.70 21.06
CA LEU A 699 -1.94 -16.90 21.77
C LEU A 699 -2.17 -16.65 23.27
N GLY A 700 -1.54 -15.62 23.85
CA GLY A 700 -1.82 -15.22 25.22
C GLY A 700 -0.84 -14.23 25.82
N HIS A 701 -1.20 -13.70 26.98
CA HIS A 701 -0.44 -12.75 27.79
C HIS A 701 -0.34 -13.26 29.22
N GLN A 702 0.82 -13.10 29.84
CA GLN A 702 1.07 -13.38 31.25
C GLN A 702 1.79 -12.18 31.87
N GLY A 703 1.11 -11.44 32.72
CA GLY A 703 1.63 -10.29 33.46
C GLY A 703 0.55 -9.68 34.37
N PRO A 704 0.83 -8.57 35.05
CA PRO A 704 -0.21 -7.72 35.63
C PRO A 704 -0.98 -6.96 34.52
N GLY A 705 -2.10 -6.35 34.89
CA GLY A 705 -2.93 -5.54 34.00
C GLY A 705 -3.40 -6.24 32.71
N ASP A 706 -3.59 -5.43 31.68
CA ASP A 706 -4.01 -5.79 30.33
C ASP A 706 -2.93 -5.42 29.31
N LEU A 707 -2.97 -6.08 28.14
CA LEU A 707 -2.22 -5.75 26.94
C LEU A 707 -3.21 -5.39 25.81
N SER A 708 -2.87 -4.37 25.04
CA SER A 708 -3.48 -4.12 23.73
C SER A 708 -2.45 -3.72 22.68
N LEU A 709 -2.76 -4.01 21.42
CA LEU A 709 -1.99 -3.64 20.23
C LEU A 709 -2.95 -2.94 19.26
N PHE A 710 -2.64 -1.73 18.79
CA PHE A 710 -3.51 -1.01 17.86
C PHE A 710 -2.77 -0.02 16.97
N LEU A 711 -3.35 0.25 15.79
CA LEU A 711 -2.94 1.36 14.92
C LEU A 711 -3.81 2.58 15.24
N GLN A 712 -3.19 3.73 15.46
CA GLN A 712 -3.89 5.01 15.49
C GLN A 712 -3.78 5.63 14.09
N ASN A 713 -4.92 5.91 13.45
CA ASN A 713 -4.92 6.62 12.18
C ASN A 713 -4.60 8.10 12.42
N GLY A 714 -3.81 8.73 11.54
CA GLY A 714 -3.36 10.13 11.69
C GLY A 714 -4.47 11.18 11.52
N THR A 715 -5.64 10.76 11.02
CA THR A 715 -6.86 11.54 10.80
C THR A 715 -7.76 11.58 12.06
N PHE A 716 -8.95 12.19 11.96
CA PHE A 716 -9.99 12.18 13.00
C PHE A 716 -10.72 10.82 13.12
N GLU A 717 -9.99 9.71 13.06
CA GLU A 717 -10.53 8.35 13.04
C GLU A 717 -10.33 7.61 14.35
N GLU A 718 -11.18 6.61 14.58
CA GLU A 718 -11.11 5.73 15.74
C GLU A 718 -9.94 4.73 15.60
N PRO A 719 -9.30 4.32 16.70
CA PRO A 719 -8.17 3.40 16.67
C PRO A 719 -8.53 2.02 16.11
N GLN A 720 -7.71 1.51 15.19
CA GLN A 720 -7.82 0.15 14.68
C GLN A 720 -7.18 -0.84 15.66
N VAL A 721 -8.00 -1.40 16.54
CA VAL A 721 -7.59 -2.45 17.49
C VAL A 721 -7.14 -3.69 16.73
N LEU A 722 -5.88 -4.10 16.94
CA LEU A 722 -5.33 -5.35 16.43
C LEU A 722 -5.49 -6.45 17.48
N TRP A 723 -4.94 -6.29 18.69
CA TRP A 723 -5.10 -7.23 19.79
C TRP A 723 -5.60 -6.54 21.07
N SER A 724 -6.34 -7.27 21.91
CA SER A 724 -6.67 -6.86 23.28
C SER A 724 -6.92 -8.06 24.19
N THR A 725 -6.48 -7.97 25.45
CA THR A 725 -6.82 -8.91 26.54
C THR A 725 -8.07 -8.49 27.33
N ALA A 726 -8.56 -7.27 27.13
CA ALA A 726 -9.47 -6.61 28.08
C ALA A 726 -10.96 -6.93 27.86
N GLY A 727 -11.65 -7.24 28.96
CA GLY A 727 -13.11 -7.16 29.07
C GLY A 727 -13.91 -8.05 28.10
N GLU A 728 -15.02 -7.52 27.59
CA GLU A 728 -15.87 -8.20 26.59
C GLU A 728 -15.30 -8.12 25.17
N ASP A 729 -14.33 -7.22 24.93
CA ASP A 729 -13.74 -6.98 23.62
C ASP A 729 -12.66 -8.02 23.25
N ALA A 730 -12.11 -8.71 24.26
CA ALA A 730 -11.11 -9.78 24.12
C ALA A 730 -11.54 -10.87 23.12
N GLY A 731 -11.00 -10.78 21.89
CA GLY A 731 -11.32 -11.64 20.76
C GLY A 731 -12.71 -11.45 20.14
N LYS A 732 -13.41 -10.33 20.39
CA LYS A 732 -14.82 -10.13 19.96
C LYS A 732 -15.19 -8.78 19.33
N ARG A 733 -14.37 -7.73 19.47
CA ARG A 733 -14.64 -6.41 18.86
C ARG A 733 -13.38 -5.76 18.31
N GLY A 734 -13.29 -5.64 16.98
CA GLY A 734 -12.15 -5.06 16.27
C GLY A 734 -10.92 -5.97 16.33
N GLY A 735 -10.40 -6.18 17.54
CA GLY A 735 -9.28 -7.08 17.81
C GLY A 735 -9.63 -8.54 17.53
N LYS A 736 -9.36 -8.99 16.29
CA LYS A 736 -9.04 -10.39 16.03
C LYS A 736 -7.73 -10.69 16.74
N ASN A 737 -7.60 -11.78 17.49
CA ASN A 737 -6.28 -12.19 18.03
C ASN A 737 -5.29 -12.64 16.93
N GLU A 738 -5.51 -12.27 15.67
CA GLU A 738 -4.91 -12.78 14.45
C GLU A 738 -4.86 -11.67 13.41
N ILE A 739 -3.65 -11.27 13.01
CA ILE A 739 -3.36 -10.23 12.03
C ILE A 739 -2.78 -10.93 10.81
N TYR A 740 -3.46 -10.81 9.66
CA TYR A 740 -2.88 -11.23 8.38
C TYR A 740 -1.86 -10.17 7.93
N VAL A 741 -0.68 -10.63 7.48
CA VAL A 741 0.49 -9.80 7.17
C VAL A 741 1.06 -10.26 5.83
N ASP A 742 0.88 -9.47 4.77
CA ASP A 742 1.40 -9.76 3.43
C ASP A 742 2.93 -9.96 3.39
N MET A 743 3.41 -10.53 2.28
CA MET A 743 4.85 -10.65 2.00
C MET A 743 5.47 -9.30 1.59
N ASN A 744 6.78 -9.16 1.82
CA ASN A 744 7.53 -7.91 1.68
C ASN A 744 6.93 -6.73 2.48
N THR A 745 6.34 -7.00 3.65
CA THR A 745 5.76 -5.99 4.54
C THR A 745 6.71 -5.55 5.65
N HIS A 746 6.47 -4.34 6.16
CA HIS A 746 7.12 -3.80 7.36
C HIS A 746 6.19 -2.80 8.06
N VAL A 747 5.78 -3.07 9.30
CA VAL A 747 4.74 -2.30 10.03
C VAL A 747 5.10 -2.14 11.51
N HIS A 748 4.72 -1.00 12.10
CA HIS A 748 4.74 -0.76 13.55
C HIS A 748 3.34 -0.41 14.07
N ALA A 749 3.08 -0.66 15.36
CA ALA A 749 1.81 -0.39 16.04
C ALA A 749 2.04 0.03 17.50
N ASN A 750 1.02 0.58 18.16
CA ASN A 750 1.11 0.96 19.57
C ASN A 750 0.88 -0.27 20.45
N TRP A 751 1.89 -0.71 21.19
CA TRP A 751 1.76 -1.71 22.25
C TRP A 751 1.48 -0.99 23.57
N VAL A 752 0.41 -1.34 24.27
CA VAL A 752 -0.01 -0.66 25.51
C VAL A 752 -0.22 -1.65 26.65
N PHE A 753 0.40 -1.35 27.79
CA PHE A 753 0.33 -2.12 29.04
C PHE A 753 -0.26 -1.25 30.16
N THR A 754 -1.22 -1.78 30.94
CA THR A 754 -1.98 -0.97 31.92
C THR A 754 -1.49 -1.03 33.37
N GLU A 755 -0.65 -2.01 33.73
CA GLU A 755 -0.01 -2.12 35.05
C GLU A 755 1.47 -2.47 34.88
N PRO A 756 2.35 -2.11 35.84
CA PRO A 756 3.79 -2.38 35.76
C PRO A 756 4.16 -3.77 36.31
N GLY A 757 5.07 -4.45 35.62
CA GLY A 757 5.68 -5.71 36.04
C GLY A 757 6.46 -6.38 34.91
N VAL A 758 6.68 -7.69 35.04
CA VAL A 758 7.18 -8.53 33.94
C VAL A 758 5.98 -9.05 33.15
N HIS A 759 5.96 -8.79 31.85
CA HIS A 759 4.93 -9.31 30.95
C HIS A 759 5.56 -10.20 29.89
N LYS A 760 4.86 -11.29 29.57
CA LYS A 760 5.24 -12.29 28.58
C LYS A 760 4.10 -12.43 27.57
N VAL A 761 4.40 -12.30 26.29
CA VAL A 761 3.41 -12.34 25.21
C VAL A 761 3.74 -13.50 24.30
N ALA A 762 2.88 -14.52 24.24
CA ALA A 762 3.03 -15.64 23.33
C ALA A 762 2.42 -15.27 21.97
N VAL A 763 3.27 -15.14 20.96
CA VAL A 763 2.88 -14.83 19.58
C VAL A 763 3.21 -16.03 18.71
N ALA A 764 2.25 -16.44 17.88
CA ALA A 764 2.48 -17.37 16.80
C ALA A 764 2.64 -16.63 15.47
N ALA A 765 3.47 -17.17 14.58
CA ALA A 765 3.38 -16.91 13.15
C ALA A 765 2.99 -18.21 12.44
N THR A 766 2.09 -18.10 11.48
CA THR A 766 1.62 -19.21 10.66
C THR A 766 1.61 -18.82 9.19
N GLY A 767 2.03 -19.72 8.33
CA GLY A 767 2.07 -19.53 6.88
C GLY A 767 2.08 -20.86 6.15
N ILE A 768 1.68 -20.84 4.88
CA ILE A 768 1.75 -22.00 3.98
C ILE A 768 2.92 -21.74 3.03
N ASP A 769 3.83 -22.69 2.89
CA ASP A 769 4.95 -22.55 1.95
C ASP A 769 4.56 -22.87 0.51
N VAL A 770 5.49 -22.65 -0.42
CA VAL A 770 5.35 -22.97 -1.85
C VAL A 770 5.12 -24.46 -2.15
N ASP A 771 5.47 -25.37 -1.23
CA ASP A 771 5.18 -26.81 -1.32
C ASP A 771 3.76 -27.15 -0.82
N GLY A 772 3.00 -26.16 -0.34
CA GLY A 772 1.66 -26.32 0.25
C GLY A 772 1.68 -26.89 1.66
N LYS A 773 2.83 -26.84 2.35
CA LYS A 773 2.98 -27.27 3.74
C LYS A 773 2.73 -26.08 4.67
N GLU A 774 1.81 -26.28 5.62
CA GLU A 774 1.65 -25.35 6.74
C GLU A 774 2.87 -25.41 7.67
N HIS A 775 3.42 -24.24 8.00
CA HIS A 775 4.40 -24.07 9.05
C HIS A 775 3.84 -23.13 10.12
N SER A 776 4.05 -23.51 11.37
CA SER A 776 3.72 -22.70 12.53
C SER A 776 4.94 -22.57 13.43
N THR A 777 5.14 -21.39 14.00
CA THR A 777 6.17 -21.13 14.99
C THR A 777 5.60 -20.28 16.12
N VAL A 778 5.99 -20.55 17.36
CA VAL A 778 5.45 -19.88 18.55
C VAL A 778 6.59 -19.41 19.43
N HIS A 779 6.62 -18.13 19.73
CA HIS A 779 7.70 -17.47 20.46
C HIS A 779 7.14 -16.57 21.56
N VAL A 780 7.91 -16.37 22.63
CA VAL A 780 7.55 -15.43 23.69
C VAL A 780 8.35 -14.13 23.55
N LEU A 781 7.65 -13.02 23.65
CA LEU A 781 8.22 -11.68 23.76
C LEU A 781 8.17 -11.23 25.22
N LYS A 782 9.28 -10.70 25.73
CA LYS A 782 9.46 -10.35 27.15
C LYS A 782 9.59 -8.85 27.33
N PHE A 783 8.76 -8.30 28.21
CA PHE A 783 8.67 -6.86 28.48
C PHE A 783 8.86 -6.62 29.98
N ALA A 784 9.74 -5.68 30.32
CA ALA A 784 9.85 -5.11 31.66
C ALA A 784 9.12 -3.77 31.66
N VAL A 785 7.90 -3.74 32.19
CA VAL A 785 7.03 -2.56 32.19
C VAL A 785 7.13 -1.88 33.55
N GLY A 786 7.73 -0.69 33.61
CA GLY A 786 7.93 0.03 34.88
C GLY A 786 8.70 -0.74 35.97
N THR A 787 9.45 -1.79 35.60
CA THR A 787 10.28 -2.62 36.51
C THR A 787 11.68 -2.84 35.94
N ASN A 788 12.56 -3.52 36.68
CA ASN A 788 13.92 -3.81 36.24
C ASN A 788 13.96 -4.88 35.12
N PRO A 789 14.59 -4.61 33.95
CA PRO A 789 14.82 -5.61 32.90
C PRO A 789 15.49 -6.92 33.35
N ASP A 790 16.32 -6.91 34.41
CA ASP A 790 16.90 -8.15 34.96
C ASP A 790 15.83 -9.18 35.38
N GLU A 791 14.65 -8.71 35.82
CA GLU A 791 13.55 -9.57 36.27
C GLU A 791 12.85 -10.26 35.09
N ALA A 792 12.74 -9.56 33.95
CA ALA A 792 12.20 -10.10 32.70
C ALA A 792 13.21 -11.01 31.98
N HIS A 793 14.51 -10.73 32.07
CA HIS A 793 15.56 -11.61 31.53
C HIS A 793 15.53 -12.99 32.18
N ALA A 794 15.31 -13.04 33.50
CA ALA A 794 15.17 -14.27 34.27
C ALA A 794 13.80 -14.97 34.12
N ALA A 795 12.85 -14.39 33.39
CA ALA A 795 11.50 -14.93 33.24
C ALA A 795 11.34 -15.82 31.99
N SER A 796 10.46 -16.81 32.12
CA SER A 796 10.00 -17.72 31.07
C SER A 796 8.48 -17.83 31.12
N TRP A 797 7.85 -18.37 30.07
CA TRP A 797 6.42 -18.70 30.11
C TRP A 797 6.08 -19.62 31.31
N ASP A 798 4.96 -19.37 31.97
CA ASP A 798 4.49 -20.18 33.10
C ASP A 798 3.55 -21.28 32.60
N GLY A 799 3.94 -22.54 32.84
CA GLY A 799 3.17 -23.71 32.42
C GLY A 799 3.55 -24.18 31.01
N GLU A 800 2.57 -24.75 30.30
CA GLU A 800 2.73 -25.18 28.91
C GLU A 800 2.52 -23.98 27.98
N LEU A 801 3.37 -23.85 26.95
CA LEU A 801 3.24 -22.79 25.94
C LEU A 801 2.03 -23.13 25.04
N PRO A 802 1.11 -22.17 24.77
CA PRO A 802 -0.03 -22.45 23.91
C PRO A 802 0.39 -22.88 22.51
N SER A 803 -0.31 -23.87 21.94
CA SER A 803 -0.16 -24.27 20.54
C SER A 803 -1.18 -23.56 19.64
N VAL A 804 -0.85 -23.44 18.36
CA VAL A 804 -1.77 -22.90 17.33
C VAL A 804 -3.04 -23.75 17.22
N GLU A 805 -2.92 -25.08 17.31
CA GLU A 805 -4.04 -26.03 17.30
C GLU A 805 -5.01 -25.86 18.50
N GLY A 806 -4.58 -25.17 19.57
CA GLY A 806 -5.27 -25.15 20.87
C GLY A 806 -6.48 -24.23 21.01
N MET A 807 -6.89 -23.50 19.95
CA MET A 807 -7.99 -22.51 20.00
C MET A 807 -9.05 -22.73 18.90
N GLY A 808 -9.36 -23.98 18.58
CA GLY A 808 -10.53 -24.34 17.79
C GLY A 808 -11.84 -24.29 18.59
N GLU A 809 -12.94 -23.93 17.92
CA GLU A 809 -14.34 -24.03 18.38
C GLU A 809 -14.68 -23.35 19.73
N THR A 810 -14.92 -22.02 19.70
CA THR A 810 -15.97 -21.46 20.57
C THR A 810 -17.34 -21.85 20.02
N GLU A 811 -18.18 -22.42 20.88
CA GLU A 811 -19.40 -23.15 20.53
C GLU A 811 -20.30 -22.44 19.50
N ALA A 812 -20.58 -23.12 18.39
CA ALA A 812 -21.74 -22.79 17.55
C ALA A 812 -23.02 -23.27 18.26
N ASP A 813 -24.00 -22.38 18.45
CA ASP A 813 -25.26 -22.66 19.15
C ASP A 813 -25.99 -23.90 18.56
N GLN A 814 -25.83 -25.05 19.23
CA GLN A 814 -26.62 -26.26 18.98
C GLN A 814 -27.65 -26.48 20.09
N ASP A 815 -28.54 -25.50 20.30
CA ASP A 815 -29.74 -25.66 21.13
C ASP A 815 -30.81 -26.47 20.36
N GLY A 816 -30.44 -27.69 19.97
CA GLY A 816 -31.22 -28.64 19.18
C GLY A 816 -32.05 -29.57 20.05
N ASP A 817 -33.20 -29.08 20.54
CA ASP A 817 -34.08 -29.80 21.47
C ASP A 817 -34.39 -31.26 21.06
N SER A 818 -34.06 -32.18 21.95
CA SER A 818 -34.23 -33.63 21.78
C SER A 818 -35.70 -34.07 21.97
N SER A 819 -36.55 -33.83 20.97
CA SER A 819 -37.93 -34.35 20.96
C SER A 819 -38.13 -35.53 19.99
N THR A 820 -38.90 -36.53 20.42
CA THR A 820 -39.06 -37.80 19.69
C THR A 820 -40.11 -37.72 18.59
N ALA A 821 -39.74 -38.11 17.36
CA ALA A 821 -40.70 -38.33 16.28
C ALA A 821 -41.68 -39.47 16.63
N PRO A 822 -42.94 -39.37 16.17
CA PRO A 822 -43.25 -40.14 14.96
C PRO A 822 -44.15 -39.44 13.92
N LEU A 823 -43.74 -39.61 12.65
CA LEU A 823 -44.53 -39.62 11.40
C LEU A 823 -46.06 -39.43 11.48
N ILE A 824 -46.59 -38.36 10.84
CA ILE A 824 -47.73 -38.43 9.90
C ILE A 824 -47.48 -37.47 8.73
N ILE A 825 -47.83 -37.89 7.50
CA ILE A 825 -47.78 -37.08 6.27
C ILE A 825 -49.19 -36.56 5.94
N ALA A 826 -49.35 -35.24 5.69
CA ALA A 826 -50.53 -34.64 5.05
C ALA A 826 -50.18 -33.27 4.43
N ALA A 827 -50.91 -32.82 3.40
CA ALA A 827 -50.61 -31.59 2.65
C ALA A 827 -51.86 -30.79 2.25
N ALA A 828 -51.75 -29.44 2.26
CA ALA A 828 -52.52 -28.41 1.52
C ALA A 828 -51.99 -27.02 1.99
N VAL A 829 -51.79 -25.95 1.21
CA VAL A 829 -52.28 -25.46 -0.11
C VAL A 829 -53.69 -24.83 -0.10
N ALA A 830 -53.76 -23.53 0.22
CA ALA A 830 -54.73 -22.50 -0.25
C ALA A 830 -54.32 -21.12 0.34
N VAL A 831 -54.03 -20.03 -0.42
CA VAL A 831 -54.93 -19.13 -1.20
C VAL A 831 -55.84 -18.30 -0.25
N VAL A 832 -55.79 -16.95 -0.21
CA VAL A 832 -56.37 -15.95 -1.15
C VAL A 832 -55.58 -14.61 -1.17
N VAL A 833 -55.73 -13.83 -2.25
CA VAL A 833 -55.11 -12.51 -2.51
C VAL A 833 -56.16 -11.36 -2.52
N VAL A 834 -55.81 -10.18 -1.99
CA VAL A 834 -56.43 -8.82 -2.16
C VAL A 834 -57.92 -8.62 -1.87
N VAL A 835 -58.23 -7.61 -1.03
CA VAL A 835 -59.24 -6.55 -1.30
C VAL A 835 -58.77 -5.23 -0.68
N ALA A 836 -58.90 -4.12 -1.41
CA ALA A 836 -58.80 -2.75 -0.87
C ALA A 836 -60.19 -2.09 -0.86
N GLY A 837 -60.45 -1.18 0.09
CA GLY A 837 -61.70 -0.39 0.09
C GLY A 837 -62.08 0.17 1.45
N GLY A 838 -61.94 1.50 1.62
CA GLY A 838 -62.14 2.17 2.90
C GLY A 838 -63.58 2.24 3.42
N PHE A 839 -63.69 2.65 4.69
CA PHE A 839 -64.88 3.27 5.25
C PHE A 839 -64.49 4.48 6.10
N GLY A 840 -65.37 5.48 6.18
CA GLY A 840 -65.17 6.66 7.02
C GLY A 840 -66.50 7.33 7.39
N ILE A 841 -66.39 8.59 7.84
CA ILE A 841 -67.47 9.57 8.13
C ILE A 841 -67.93 9.70 9.61
N ALA A 842 -67.48 10.83 10.22
CA ALA A 842 -68.13 11.65 11.26
C ALA A 842 -68.22 11.10 12.72
N ARG A 843 -68.04 11.93 13.76
CA ARG A 843 -68.76 13.22 13.96
C ARG A 843 -68.10 14.24 14.92
N SER A 844 -68.02 15.50 14.45
CA SER A 844 -68.35 16.76 15.19
C SER A 844 -67.47 17.37 16.32
N ARG A 845 -66.79 18.50 15.97
CA ARG A 845 -66.63 19.79 16.72
C ARG A 845 -65.87 19.75 18.08
N LYS A 846 -64.93 20.63 18.41
CA LYS A 846 -64.64 22.08 18.13
C LYS A 846 -63.10 22.27 17.90
N SER A 847 -62.51 23.43 17.56
CA SER A 847 -62.91 24.76 17.02
C SER A 847 -61.63 25.45 16.48
N LYS A 848 -61.68 26.32 15.45
CA LYS A 848 -61.67 27.82 15.54
C LYS A 848 -60.91 28.42 16.74
N LYS A 849 -60.03 29.42 16.57
CA LYS A 849 -60.02 30.53 15.55
C LYS A 849 -58.59 30.97 15.15
N GLU A 850 -58.48 31.57 13.95
CA GLU A 850 -57.42 32.48 13.36
C GLU A 850 -56.02 32.56 14.04
N ALA A 851 -54.87 32.34 13.37
CA ALA A 851 -54.33 32.82 12.08
C ALA A 851 -53.93 34.32 12.06
N GLY A 852 -52.65 34.65 11.80
CA GLY A 852 -52.25 36.07 11.83
C GLY A 852 -50.78 36.52 11.74
N TRP A 853 -49.82 35.71 11.28
CA TRP A 853 -48.64 36.10 10.45
C TRP A 853 -47.85 34.84 10.08
#